data_AF-A0A4V0XJP5-F1
#
_entry.id   AF-A0A4V0XJP5-F1
#
_cell.length_a   1.000
_cell.length_b   1.000
_cell.length_c   1.000
_cell.angle_alpha   90.00
_cell.angle_beta   90.00
_cell.angle_gamma   90.00
#
_symmetry.space_group_name_H-M   'P 1'
#
loop_
_entity.id
_entity.type
_entity.pdbx_description
1 polymer ?
#
loop_
_entity_poly.entity_id
_entity_poly.type
_entity_poly.pdbx_seq_one_letter_code
_entity_poly.pdbx_strand_id
1 'polypeptide(L)'
;MGRSNLSILERIVEHLMEQIMITSNDVGHRSASRFTALAIALGGLLVLAHAAQAAAPAPAGARFRGTGKADPIRIANIKVAAGSSGQAVVSFDLAWDHSWRAAWDEPEQAHGGSGTLKLESWDAAWVFAKFRKAGSKAWSPATLSAKAADHLAPPAAELDVGLTDDGTKAAGVFAFRAAAGSGPNDWKGVALRWLNEADGVSDPAAAEVKVFAIQMVYVPECAYWLGDGSTALVAAQFSAGDTAAAIRIESEAAITLGGESPRNIGSRDGIGAELRADDFTSGVERTLPARFPKGFAAFYCMRNELTEGAFVDYLNHLPAGDELPEKFGHTGQPGWQLPFQTSDHRYNGITVVTPATPEAHAVYMTATPHSPCPGLVRYEHTRYAAWAGLRPMTELEYEKSARGPLRPMADEFVWGTSAIAGSNGGGKPATRPDGYVVTNAGKTDESISWQGADGPDASRGNAVWGGAVRRDGKGSVLADALKLIPNPRAGAFATPDSDRVASGASYWGIMDLSGNLAERVVTVGNIAGRRFAGTHGAWPPVICTVGTRNPRFPEDWGWGFGTRGGSLSSEASTDLRTSDRQAMNNTSYHDPARGRTRQIGVRAVRSARIIPHASKPEERVNVFAAQGAMVGMPASGWDNQCAVVIENIELKPRDAKTATISFDVAWKDSWRNEHSHDAAWVFFKARTGAPAAWRHVKLVADRVVNPSGYDQKQKEDGTKVDLIVPEGADGFTGAFIRRAAPGTGPLNAGRVTFVCDAASVAGLPADGTDGIRGMGIQMVYVPEGPFALGAGGAEVGGFHQFVDGRNTSTPYRVTGPGAIPTGRKQGQLWARNHGGPLVDGGEIPATYPNGHTAFYCMKFQISPAQYAEFLNALPPEQAGERFGGTVFNKVVYSGKNGHVSKDDKGRFIGRPGRERAGAGCFGLSWADGATFASWAGLRPMTELELEKAVRGPRDPIADEVGPSYWGISGFGGHDWDAFKGDPQSERPVTATAPGLRFKGTHGLGTTSLPADWPQADAVGSALRCSHYSSTNLERLRGLVEPPGFFQPTSITFVELPRTRLSDRLFAGVADPERLWSHKWRGVRTAPNGVGP
;
A
#
# COMPACT_ATOMS: atom_id res chain seq x y z
N MET A 1 13.38 54.98 11.55
CA MET A 1 13.04 55.65 12.82
C MET A 1 13.56 54.93 14.08
N GLY A 2 13.96 53.65 14.05
CA GLY A 2 14.42 52.93 15.25
C GLY A 2 15.85 53.21 15.74
N ARG A 3 16.81 53.53 14.86
CA ARG A 3 18.22 53.78 15.26
C ARG A 3 18.45 55.11 15.97
N SER A 4 17.62 56.12 15.74
CA SER A 4 17.74 57.43 16.40
C SER A 4 17.23 57.42 17.84
N ASN A 5 16.32 56.51 18.19
CA ASN A 5 15.70 56.49 19.51
C ASN A 5 16.53 55.72 20.54
N LEU A 6 17.40 54.80 20.10
CA LEU A 6 18.27 54.03 21.00
C LEU A 6 19.46 54.87 21.52
N SER A 7 20.08 55.69 20.66
CA SER A 7 21.17 56.58 21.08
C SER A 7 20.71 57.71 22.00
N ILE A 8 19.44 58.12 21.87
CA ILE A 8 18.78 59.05 22.78
C ILE A 8 18.55 58.38 24.15
N LEU A 9 18.12 57.12 24.16
CA LEU A 9 17.89 56.37 25.41
C LEU A 9 19.19 56.11 26.17
N GLU A 10 20.27 55.73 25.48
CA GLU A 10 21.60 55.52 26.07
C GLU A 10 22.13 56.81 26.72
N ARG A 11 22.04 57.95 26.01
CA ARG A 11 22.44 59.26 26.57
C ARG A 11 21.59 59.70 27.75
N ILE A 12 20.29 59.39 27.75
CA ILE A 12 19.39 59.69 28.88
C ILE A 12 19.78 58.86 30.11
N VAL A 13 20.11 57.58 29.92
CA VAL A 13 20.50 56.68 31.01
C VAL A 13 21.88 57.02 31.57
N GLU A 14 22.85 57.35 30.71
CA GLU A 14 24.17 57.85 31.13
C GLU A 14 24.04 59.15 31.93
N HIS A 15 23.23 60.10 31.45
CA HIS A 15 23.00 61.37 32.15
C HIS A 15 22.29 61.18 33.50
N LEU A 16 21.33 60.24 33.59
CA LEU A 16 20.66 59.87 34.85
C LEU A 16 21.60 59.20 35.84
N MET A 17 22.51 58.34 35.37
CA MET A 17 23.54 57.71 36.20
C MET A 17 24.52 58.74 36.76
N GLU A 18 24.94 59.71 35.94
CA GLU A 18 25.80 60.81 36.36
C GLU A 18 25.12 61.71 37.41
N GLN A 19 23.84 62.06 37.18
CA GLN A 19 23.04 62.85 38.13
C GLN A 19 22.87 62.13 39.48
N ILE A 20 22.61 60.81 39.47
CA ILE A 20 22.47 59.99 40.68
C ILE A 20 23.78 59.89 41.46
N MET A 21 24.91 59.74 40.77
CA MET A 21 26.24 59.73 41.40
C MET A 21 26.55 61.06 42.08
N ILE A 22 26.21 62.19 41.44
CA ILE A 22 26.40 63.53 42.00
C ILE A 22 25.48 63.75 43.22
N THR A 23 24.22 63.31 43.19
CA THR A 23 23.30 63.46 44.35
C THR A 23 23.59 62.52 45.52
N SER A 24 24.28 61.39 45.28
CA SER A 24 24.61 60.42 46.34
C SER A 24 25.70 60.90 47.31
N ASN A 25 26.53 61.87 46.91
CA ASN A 25 27.59 62.44 47.76
C ASN A 25 27.07 63.40 48.84
N ASP A 26 25.81 63.86 48.76
CA ASP A 26 25.28 64.90 49.66
C ASP A 26 24.17 64.43 50.64
N VAL A 27 23.77 63.15 50.63
CA VAL A 27 22.61 62.69 51.44
C VAL A 27 22.90 61.41 52.22
N GLY A 28 22.84 61.53 53.55
CA GLY A 28 23.25 60.53 54.54
C GLY A 28 22.60 59.13 54.45
N HIS A 29 23.28 58.21 55.13
CA HIS A 29 23.22 56.73 55.11
C HIS A 29 21.87 55.99 54.97
N ARG A 30 20.70 56.63 55.05
CA ARG A 30 19.40 55.97 54.87
C ARG A 30 18.87 56.00 53.42
N SER A 31 19.46 56.80 52.53
CA SER A 31 19.07 56.89 51.12
C SER A 31 19.85 55.93 50.21
N ALA A 32 21.06 55.53 50.60
CA ALA A 32 22.00 54.78 49.78
C ALA A 32 21.45 53.44 49.27
N SER A 33 20.69 52.70 50.09
CA SER A 33 20.15 51.39 49.69
C SER A 33 19.10 51.48 48.57
N ARG A 34 18.34 52.58 48.49
CA ARG A 34 17.35 52.81 47.42
C ARG A 34 18.03 53.20 46.10
N PHE A 35 19.13 53.95 46.17
CA PHE A 35 19.91 54.32 44.99
C PHE A 35 20.73 53.15 44.44
N THR A 36 21.28 52.28 45.30
CA THR A 36 21.95 51.04 44.85
C THR A 36 20.98 50.07 44.19
N ALA A 37 19.75 49.92 44.73
CA ALA A 37 18.73 49.09 44.10
C ALA A 37 18.28 49.62 42.73
N LEU A 38 18.16 50.95 42.58
CA LEU A 38 17.80 51.59 41.31
C LEU A 38 18.94 51.48 40.29
N ALA A 39 20.20 51.63 40.71
CA ALA A 39 21.37 51.46 39.85
C ALA A 39 21.57 50.00 39.39
N ILE A 40 21.27 49.02 40.26
CA ILE A 40 21.26 47.59 39.90
C ILE A 40 20.10 47.29 38.93
N ALA A 41 18.93 47.90 39.12
CA ALA A 41 17.80 47.74 38.20
C ALA A 41 18.08 48.37 36.82
N LEU A 42 18.71 49.55 36.76
CA LEU A 42 19.13 50.19 35.51
C LEU A 42 20.31 49.48 34.84
N GLY A 43 21.27 48.96 35.63
CA GLY A 43 22.34 48.09 35.13
C GLY A 43 21.80 46.76 34.58
N GLY A 44 20.79 46.19 35.24
CA GLY A 44 20.04 45.03 34.76
C GLY A 44 19.27 45.31 33.46
N LEU A 45 18.68 46.52 33.33
CA LEU A 45 18.05 46.99 32.10
C LEU A 45 19.06 47.25 30.98
N LEU A 46 20.28 47.72 31.28
CA LEU A 46 21.35 47.87 30.29
C LEU A 46 21.89 46.52 29.82
N VAL A 47 22.01 45.55 30.74
CA VAL A 47 22.39 44.16 30.42
C VAL A 47 21.28 43.46 29.64
N LEU A 48 20.01 43.74 29.92
CA LEU A 48 18.87 43.27 29.11
C LEU A 48 18.81 43.96 27.74
N ALA A 49 19.19 45.24 27.64
CA ALA A 49 19.30 45.97 26.38
C ALA A 49 20.50 45.51 25.53
N HIS A 50 21.63 45.13 26.16
CA HIS A 50 22.79 44.52 25.50
C HIS A 50 22.56 43.03 25.17
N ALA A 51 21.80 42.29 25.98
CA ALA A 51 21.33 40.94 25.65
C ALA A 51 20.24 40.95 24.56
N ALA A 52 19.57 42.10 24.36
CA ALA A 52 18.70 42.39 23.23
C ALA A 52 19.45 42.98 22.03
N GLN A 53 20.78 42.84 21.97
CA GLN A 53 21.48 42.90 20.71
C GLN A 53 21.07 41.64 19.95
N ALA A 54 20.01 41.76 19.17
CA ALA A 54 19.57 40.75 18.22
C ALA A 54 20.82 40.27 17.50
N ALA A 55 21.26 39.05 17.83
CA ALA A 55 22.25 38.35 17.04
C ALA A 55 21.78 38.50 15.60
N ALA A 56 22.60 39.13 14.76
CA ALA A 56 22.25 39.30 13.36
C ALA A 56 21.75 37.95 12.85
N PRO A 57 20.55 37.87 12.24
CA PRO A 57 19.99 36.60 11.82
C PRO A 57 21.07 35.86 11.04
N ALA A 58 21.31 34.59 11.37
CA ALA A 58 22.32 33.82 10.67
C ALA A 58 22.10 34.02 9.16
N PRO A 59 23.14 34.44 8.41
CA PRO A 59 22.96 34.66 6.99
C PRO A 59 22.44 33.35 6.41
N ALA A 60 21.43 33.43 5.54
CA ALA A 60 20.73 32.26 5.02
C ALA A 60 21.69 31.17 4.50
N GLY A 61 22.90 31.56 4.04
CA GLY A 61 23.97 30.66 3.63
C GLY A 61 24.50 29.70 4.71
N ALA A 62 24.19 29.88 5.99
CA ALA A 62 24.58 28.95 7.07
C ALA A 62 24.06 27.52 6.84
N ARG A 63 22.94 27.38 6.12
CA ARG A 63 22.37 26.08 5.75
C ARG A 63 23.24 25.25 4.82
N PHE A 64 24.16 25.88 4.10
CA PHE A 64 25.09 25.20 3.17
C PHE A 64 26.45 24.87 3.80
N ARG A 65 26.66 25.27 5.06
CA ARG A 65 27.91 25.07 5.78
C ARG A 65 27.90 23.73 6.53
N GLY A 66 29.09 23.30 6.93
CA GLY A 66 29.33 22.16 7.80
C GLY A 66 30.62 22.35 8.58
N THR A 67 31.06 21.32 9.30
CA THR A 67 32.31 21.40 10.08
C THR A 67 33.56 21.09 9.24
N GLY A 68 33.40 20.68 7.98
CA GLY A 68 34.47 20.10 7.17
C GLY A 68 34.89 18.69 7.61
N LYS A 69 34.26 18.14 8.66
CA LYS A 69 34.52 16.80 9.23
C LYS A 69 33.19 16.08 9.46
N ALA A 70 33.24 14.86 9.98
CA ALA A 70 32.03 14.18 10.46
C ALA A 70 31.39 14.98 11.60
N ASP A 71 30.08 15.23 11.51
CA ASP A 71 29.29 15.93 12.52
C ASP A 71 28.15 15.02 13.03
N PRO A 72 28.45 13.98 13.84
CA PRO A 72 27.42 13.10 14.37
C PRO A 72 26.63 13.78 15.48
N ILE A 73 25.31 13.50 15.55
CA ILE A 73 24.54 13.79 16.76
C ILE A 73 25.04 12.91 17.90
N ARG A 74 25.26 13.53 19.05
CA ARG A 74 25.70 12.89 20.28
C ARG A 74 24.59 12.96 21.31
N ILE A 75 24.27 11.80 21.88
CA ILE A 75 23.36 11.66 23.01
C ILE A 75 24.17 11.16 24.21
N ALA A 76 24.04 11.81 25.35
CA ALA A 76 24.72 11.43 26.58
C ALA A 76 23.79 11.51 27.79
N ASN A 77 24.24 10.96 28.93
CA ASN A 77 23.57 11.13 30.22
C ASN A 77 22.09 10.70 30.25
N ILE A 78 21.74 9.63 29.52
CA ILE A 78 20.38 9.09 29.50
C ILE A 78 20.00 8.61 30.91
N LYS A 79 18.89 9.12 31.44
CA LYS A 79 18.34 8.75 32.75
C LYS A 79 16.83 8.57 32.63
N VAL A 80 16.32 7.51 33.27
CA VAL A 80 14.88 7.27 33.41
C VAL A 80 14.48 7.56 34.85
N ALA A 81 13.52 8.45 35.04
CA ALA A 81 12.94 8.76 36.34
C ALA A 81 11.44 8.43 36.34
N ALA A 82 10.94 7.85 37.43
CA ALA A 82 9.51 7.64 37.61
C ALA A 82 8.78 8.99 37.62
N GLY A 83 7.66 9.07 36.90
CA GLY A 83 6.77 10.22 36.89
C GLY A 83 5.45 9.93 37.64
N SER A 84 4.38 10.63 37.24
CA SER A 84 3.01 10.34 37.65
C SER A 84 2.60 8.91 37.29
N SER A 85 1.56 8.35 37.94
CA SER A 85 1.08 6.98 37.68
C SER A 85 0.98 6.68 36.18
N GLY A 86 1.69 5.64 35.75
CA GLY A 86 1.73 5.16 34.36
C GLY A 86 2.68 5.89 33.40
N GLN A 87 3.46 6.86 33.90
CA GLN A 87 4.36 7.68 33.09
C GLN A 87 5.76 7.82 33.71
N ALA A 88 6.76 7.92 32.85
CA ALA A 88 8.16 8.13 33.21
C ALA A 88 8.74 9.30 32.41
N VAL A 89 9.88 9.82 32.87
CA VAL A 89 10.64 10.85 32.18
C VAL A 89 11.97 10.27 31.74
N VAL A 90 12.24 10.36 30.43
CA VAL A 90 13.54 10.02 29.85
C VAL A 90 14.29 11.33 29.62
N SER A 91 15.35 11.57 30.39
CA SER A 91 16.19 12.78 30.28
C SER A 91 17.56 12.44 29.69
N PHE A 92 18.12 13.33 28.88
CA PHE A 92 19.40 13.15 28.22
C PHE A 92 19.99 14.50 27.78
N ASP A 93 21.28 14.48 27.42
CA ASP A 93 21.95 15.59 26.74
C ASP A 93 22.01 15.33 25.24
N LEU A 94 21.93 16.39 24.44
CA LEU A 94 21.88 16.36 22.99
C LEU A 94 22.81 17.41 22.38
N ALA A 95 23.73 17.00 21.50
CA ALA A 95 24.73 17.90 20.92
C ALA A 95 25.11 17.51 19.48
N TRP A 96 25.39 18.51 18.63
CA TRP A 96 26.12 18.40 17.37
C TRP A 96 26.79 19.73 17.02
N ASP A 97 27.75 19.71 16.12
CA ASP A 97 28.73 20.78 15.94
C ASP A 97 28.28 21.86 14.94
N HIS A 98 27.37 21.54 14.02
CA HIS A 98 26.80 22.52 13.09
C HIS A 98 25.26 22.50 13.08
N SER A 99 24.67 23.25 14.01
CA SER A 99 23.24 23.56 14.03
C SER A 99 22.95 24.95 13.46
N TRP A 100 21.84 25.12 12.75
CA TRP A 100 21.41 26.39 12.19
C TRP A 100 19.88 26.54 12.15
N ARG A 101 19.42 27.79 12.29
CA ARG A 101 18.06 28.26 12.01
C ARG A 101 18.15 29.61 11.33
N ALA A 102 17.53 29.76 10.16
CA ALA A 102 17.63 30.95 9.35
C ALA A 102 16.31 31.27 8.65
N ALA A 103 16.07 32.57 8.46
CA ALA A 103 14.96 33.10 7.67
C ALA A 103 15.49 33.99 6.54
N TRP A 104 14.80 33.99 5.41
CA TRP A 104 15.14 34.81 4.25
C TRP A 104 13.91 35.10 3.39
N ASP A 105 14.03 36.12 2.56
CA ASP A 105 12.99 36.54 1.61
C ASP A 105 13.39 36.08 0.20
N GLU A 106 12.48 35.41 -0.50
CA GLU A 106 12.65 35.00 -1.90
C GLU A 106 11.77 35.90 -2.80
N PRO A 107 12.36 36.64 -3.76
CA PRO A 107 11.61 37.53 -4.63
C PRO A 107 10.76 36.75 -5.64
N GLU A 108 9.64 37.36 -6.07
CA GLU A 108 8.70 36.80 -7.05
C GLU A 108 9.38 36.30 -8.34
N GLN A 109 10.40 37.00 -8.82
CA GLN A 109 11.14 36.61 -10.03
C GLN A 109 11.83 35.25 -9.86
N ALA A 110 12.27 34.93 -8.64
CA ALA A 110 13.00 33.71 -8.35
C ALA A 110 12.09 32.49 -8.13
N HIS A 111 10.93 32.64 -7.49
CA HIS A 111 10.01 31.51 -7.22
C HIS A 111 8.81 31.38 -8.17
N GLY A 112 8.46 32.46 -8.87
CA GLY A 112 7.42 32.49 -9.89
C GLY A 112 5.97 32.48 -9.40
N GLY A 113 5.73 32.77 -8.12
CA GLY A 113 4.41 33.15 -7.59
C GLY A 113 4.31 34.64 -7.32
N SER A 114 3.20 35.08 -6.73
CA SER A 114 2.97 36.49 -6.41
C SER A 114 3.68 36.93 -5.13
N GLY A 115 4.33 38.10 -5.16
CA GLY A 115 4.90 38.76 -3.99
C GLY A 115 6.18 38.10 -3.44
N THR A 116 6.71 38.70 -2.37
CA THR A 116 7.89 38.18 -1.66
C THR A 116 7.50 36.98 -0.81
N LEU A 117 8.11 35.83 -1.09
CA LEU A 117 7.92 34.61 -0.31
C LEU A 117 8.86 34.64 0.89
N LYS A 118 8.31 34.68 2.11
CA LYS A 118 9.08 34.66 3.35
C LYS A 118 9.30 33.21 3.77
N LEU A 119 10.56 32.82 3.91
CA LEU A 119 10.94 31.45 4.24
C LEU A 119 11.72 31.41 5.54
N GLU A 120 11.49 30.35 6.29
CA GLU A 120 12.29 29.98 7.45
C GLU A 120 12.54 28.47 7.40
N SER A 121 13.75 28.07 7.74
CA SER A 121 14.17 26.67 7.80
C SER A 121 15.25 26.50 8.86
N TRP A 122 15.46 25.26 9.30
CA TRP A 122 16.42 24.89 10.31
C TRP A 122 16.84 23.44 10.14
N ASP A 123 17.99 23.10 10.73
CA ASP A 123 18.29 21.72 11.04
C ASP A 123 17.68 21.31 12.39
N ALA A 124 17.36 20.02 12.51
CA ALA A 124 16.76 19.45 13.69
C ALA A 124 17.33 18.06 13.97
N ALA A 125 17.29 17.65 15.23
CA ALA A 125 17.44 16.26 15.61
C ALA A 125 16.04 15.63 15.74
N TRP A 126 15.72 14.63 14.92
CA TRP A 126 14.55 13.77 15.16
C TRP A 126 14.90 12.76 16.24
N VAL A 127 14.39 12.97 17.44
CA VAL A 127 14.70 12.20 18.66
C VAL A 127 13.57 11.23 18.99
N PHE A 128 13.90 9.95 19.16
CA PHE A 128 12.96 8.91 19.57
C PHE A 128 13.64 7.92 20.51
N ALA A 129 12.85 7.19 21.31
CA ALA A 129 13.37 6.26 22.31
C ALA A 129 12.91 4.82 22.03
N LYS A 130 13.79 3.87 22.35
CA LYS A 130 13.51 2.43 22.40
C LYS A 130 13.76 1.93 23.82
N PHE A 131 13.01 0.93 24.24
CA PHE A 131 13.21 0.30 25.54
C PHE A 131 13.23 -1.22 25.43
N ARG A 132 13.83 -1.86 26.42
CA ARG A 132 13.85 -3.29 26.61
C ARG A 132 13.47 -3.59 28.05
N LYS A 133 12.44 -4.43 28.24
CA LYS A 133 11.97 -4.82 29.58
C LYS A 133 13.05 -5.62 30.31
N ALA A 134 13.09 -5.56 31.64
CA ALA A 134 13.98 -6.39 32.43
C ALA A 134 13.84 -7.87 32.06
N GLY A 135 14.96 -8.53 31.74
CA GLY A 135 14.97 -9.93 31.31
C GLY A 135 14.46 -10.20 29.88
N SER A 136 13.95 -9.20 29.16
CA SER A 136 13.63 -9.31 27.73
C SER A 136 14.89 -9.15 26.88
N LYS A 137 14.92 -9.83 25.73
CA LYS A 137 15.98 -9.68 24.72
C LYS A 137 15.63 -8.64 23.66
N ALA A 138 14.35 -8.53 23.35
CA ALA A 138 13.84 -7.69 22.28
C ALA A 138 13.62 -6.24 22.71
N TRP A 139 13.92 -5.31 21.80
CA TRP A 139 13.64 -3.90 21.96
C TRP A 139 12.20 -3.58 21.57
N SER A 140 11.69 -2.42 21.96
CA SER A 140 10.36 -1.94 21.62
C SER A 140 10.36 -0.41 21.51
N PRO A 141 9.52 0.19 20.65
CA PRO A 141 9.36 1.64 20.61
C PRO A 141 8.78 2.15 21.93
N ALA A 142 9.34 3.23 22.48
CA ALA A 142 8.75 3.93 23.61
C ALA A 142 7.65 4.88 23.10
N THR A 143 6.42 4.71 23.59
CA THR A 143 5.30 5.59 23.29
C THR A 143 5.44 6.92 24.04
N LEU A 144 5.59 8.04 23.35
CA LEU A 144 5.75 9.36 23.97
C LEU A 144 4.42 10.13 24.05
N SER A 145 4.35 11.11 24.97
CA SER A 145 3.18 12.01 25.05
C SER A 145 2.99 12.82 23.78
N ALA A 146 1.74 13.01 23.35
CA ALA A 146 1.39 13.89 22.23
C ALA A 146 1.41 15.39 22.62
N LYS A 147 1.48 15.72 23.91
CA LYS A 147 1.39 17.10 24.39
C LYS A 147 2.78 17.71 24.50
N ALA A 148 3.03 18.77 23.73
CA ALA A 148 4.30 19.51 23.77
C ALA A 148 4.71 19.93 25.19
N ALA A 149 3.74 20.36 26.01
CA ALA A 149 3.96 20.79 27.39
C ALA A 149 4.43 19.67 28.35
N ASP A 150 4.29 18.40 27.97
CA ASP A 150 4.77 17.28 28.80
C ASP A 150 6.27 17.03 28.61
N HIS A 151 6.88 17.60 27.57
CA HIS A 151 8.30 17.54 27.26
C HIS A 151 9.02 18.80 27.77
N LEU A 152 10.33 18.68 28.00
CA LEU A 152 11.17 19.79 28.43
C LEU A 152 12.35 19.96 27.48
N ALA A 153 12.52 21.17 26.96
CA ALA A 153 13.73 21.62 26.29
C ALA A 153 14.44 22.69 27.13
N PRO A 154 15.77 22.80 27.05
CA PRO A 154 16.48 23.96 27.56
C PRO A 154 16.12 25.22 26.76
N PRO A 155 16.31 26.44 27.30
CA PRO A 155 15.88 27.70 26.64
C PRO A 155 16.44 27.95 25.24
N ALA A 156 17.58 27.34 24.90
CA ALA A 156 18.21 27.47 23.59
C ALA A 156 17.62 26.52 22.51
N ALA A 157 16.69 25.64 22.90
CA ALA A 157 16.09 24.63 22.04
C ALA A 157 14.56 24.73 22.06
N GLU A 158 13.94 24.35 20.94
CA GLU A 158 12.51 24.09 20.82
C GLU A 158 12.29 22.61 20.49
N LEU A 159 11.19 22.04 21.00
CA LEU A 159 10.74 20.69 20.67
C LEU A 159 9.42 20.76 19.93
N ASP A 160 9.40 20.18 18.73
CA ASP A 160 8.17 19.96 17.95
C ASP A 160 7.79 18.48 18.02
N VAL A 161 6.55 18.19 18.39
CA VAL A 161 6.12 16.82 18.70
C VAL A 161 5.73 16.10 17.41
N GLY A 162 6.47 15.04 17.07
CA GLY A 162 6.12 14.18 15.95
C GLY A 162 5.04 13.19 16.34
N LEU A 163 3.79 13.52 16.04
CA LEU A 163 2.61 12.69 16.32
C LEU A 163 2.58 11.36 15.54
N THR A 164 1.88 10.35 16.03
CA THR A 164 1.48 9.17 15.24
C THR A 164 0.39 9.55 14.24
N ASP A 165 0.19 8.75 13.18
CA ASP A 165 -0.77 9.07 12.10
C ASP A 165 -2.22 9.26 12.57
N ASP A 166 -2.60 8.68 13.72
CA ASP A 166 -3.90 8.87 14.35
C ASP A 166 -4.00 10.15 15.22
N GLY A 167 -2.88 10.84 15.42
CA GLY A 167 -2.74 12.04 16.24
C GLY A 167 -2.82 11.82 17.76
N THR A 168 -2.87 10.56 18.24
CA THR A 168 -3.18 10.28 19.65
C THR A 168 -1.94 10.20 20.55
N LYS A 169 -0.78 9.89 19.97
CA LYS A 169 0.50 9.65 20.65
C LYS A 169 1.63 10.34 19.88
N ALA A 170 2.83 10.37 20.45
CA ALA A 170 4.04 10.79 19.75
C ALA A 170 5.00 9.62 19.52
N ALA A 171 5.59 9.58 18.33
CA ALA A 171 6.66 8.64 17.98
C ALA A 171 8.06 9.17 18.34
N GLY A 172 8.18 10.48 18.56
CA GLY A 172 9.43 11.21 18.77
C GLY A 172 9.20 12.72 18.77
N VAL A 173 10.27 13.50 18.89
CA VAL A 173 10.26 14.97 18.81
C VAL A 173 11.36 15.48 17.88
N PHE A 174 11.12 16.59 17.20
CA PHE A 174 12.17 17.36 16.52
C PHE A 174 12.74 18.38 17.49
N ALA A 175 14.02 18.29 17.80
CA ALA A 175 14.74 19.27 18.62
C ALA A 175 15.58 20.19 17.73
N PHE A 176 15.35 21.50 17.80
CA PHE A 176 16.02 22.50 16.96
C PHE A 176 16.26 23.81 17.73
N ARG A 177 17.06 24.73 17.16
CA ARG A 177 17.37 26.01 17.83
C ARG A 177 16.12 26.87 18.04
N ALA A 178 15.95 27.39 19.25
CA ALA A 178 14.86 28.31 19.58
C ALA A 178 15.01 29.68 18.87
N ALA A 179 16.24 30.18 18.75
CA ALA A 179 16.53 31.44 18.08
C ALA A 179 17.29 31.21 16.77
N ALA A 180 17.06 32.09 15.78
CA ALA A 180 17.85 32.14 14.57
C ALA A 180 19.33 32.33 14.90
N GLY A 181 20.20 31.59 14.22
CA GLY A 181 21.61 31.49 14.57
C GLY A 181 22.23 30.23 13.98
N SER A 182 23.56 30.14 14.00
CA SER A 182 24.29 28.95 13.58
C SER A 182 25.50 28.67 14.46
N GLY A 183 25.96 27.41 14.46
CA GLY A 183 27.13 26.94 15.20
C GLY A 183 26.83 25.71 16.06
N PRO A 184 27.76 25.30 16.92
CA PRO A 184 27.59 24.12 17.76
C PRO A 184 26.48 24.32 18.79
N ASN A 185 25.83 23.22 19.17
CA ASN A 185 24.93 23.16 20.32
C ASN A 185 25.38 22.08 21.32
N ASP A 186 25.02 22.27 22.58
CA ASP A 186 25.21 21.29 23.65
C ASP A 186 24.08 21.45 24.66
N TRP A 187 22.92 20.89 24.34
CA TRP A 187 21.71 21.03 25.11
C TRP A 187 21.67 20.00 26.23
N LYS A 188 21.58 20.50 27.47
CA LYS A 188 21.56 19.67 28.67
C LYS A 188 20.14 19.43 29.17
N GLY A 189 19.89 18.22 29.65
CA GLY A 189 18.64 17.89 30.34
C GLY A 189 17.38 17.99 29.49
N VAL A 190 17.47 17.69 28.18
CA VAL A 190 16.28 17.47 27.35
C VAL A 190 15.49 16.32 27.95
N ALA A 191 14.18 16.47 28.13
CA ALA A 191 13.35 15.47 28.78
C ALA A 191 12.10 15.13 27.98
N LEU A 192 11.87 13.83 27.77
CA LEU A 192 10.70 13.31 27.06
C LEU A 192 9.79 12.53 28.02
N ARG A 193 8.49 12.80 27.92
CA ARG A 193 7.47 12.05 28.65
C ARG A 193 7.21 10.71 27.98
N TRP A 194 7.61 9.63 28.63
CA TRP A 194 7.34 8.25 28.21
C TRP A 194 6.07 7.74 28.89
N LEU A 195 5.11 7.24 28.09
CA LEU A 195 3.88 6.60 28.55
C LEU A 195 4.13 5.10 28.81
N ASN A 196 4.99 4.80 29.79
CA ASN A 196 5.52 3.44 30.02
C ASN A 196 4.43 2.38 30.31
N GLU A 197 3.32 2.75 30.95
CA GLU A 197 2.21 1.81 31.19
C GLU A 197 1.52 1.40 29.88
N ALA A 198 1.39 2.32 28.90
CA ALA A 198 0.85 2.01 27.59
C ALA A 198 1.72 1.00 26.82
N ASP A 199 3.00 0.90 27.16
CA ASP A 199 3.95 -0.07 26.61
C ASP A 199 4.09 -1.33 27.49
N GLY A 200 3.27 -1.45 28.54
CA GLY A 200 3.24 -2.57 29.47
C GLY A 200 4.51 -2.67 30.32
N VAL A 201 5.07 -1.53 30.73
CA VAL A 201 6.22 -1.45 31.64
C VAL A 201 5.73 -0.87 32.97
N SER A 202 5.66 -1.71 34.00
CA SER A 202 5.23 -1.30 35.35
C SER A 202 6.36 -0.64 36.16
N ASP A 203 7.59 -1.11 35.99
CA ASP A 203 8.80 -0.52 36.59
C ASP A 203 9.70 0.06 35.49
N PRO A 204 9.58 1.36 35.17
CA PRO A 204 10.39 2.00 34.14
C PRO A 204 11.87 2.13 34.54
N ALA A 205 12.22 2.07 35.83
CA ALA A 205 13.61 2.14 36.28
C ALA A 205 14.37 0.83 36.05
N ALA A 206 13.66 -0.30 36.00
CA ALA A 206 14.22 -1.60 35.65
C ALA A 206 14.32 -1.84 34.13
N ALA A 207 13.69 -1.00 33.31
CA ALA A 207 13.78 -1.09 31.85
C ALA A 207 15.08 -0.46 31.34
N GLU A 208 15.72 -1.10 30.37
CA GLU A 208 16.83 -0.49 29.64
C GLU A 208 16.27 0.44 28.56
N VAL A 209 16.69 1.69 28.53
CA VAL A 209 16.21 2.69 27.56
C VAL A 209 17.37 3.23 26.75
N LYS A 210 17.16 3.34 25.43
CA LYS A 210 18.07 3.97 24.47
C LYS A 210 17.34 5.09 23.76
N VAL A 211 18.04 6.19 23.55
CA VAL A 211 17.54 7.35 22.80
C VAL A 211 18.37 7.45 21.52
N PHE A 212 17.69 7.62 20.40
CA PHE A 212 18.29 7.77 19.07
C PHE A 212 17.94 9.14 18.53
N ALA A 213 18.81 9.68 17.68
CA ALA A 213 18.57 10.93 17.00
C ALA A 213 19.07 10.90 15.55
N ILE A 214 18.30 11.48 14.64
CA ILE A 214 18.63 11.59 13.21
C ILE A 214 18.67 13.06 12.83
N GLN A 215 19.71 13.50 12.10
CA GLN A 215 19.77 14.86 11.58
C GLN A 215 18.76 15.04 10.45
N MET A 216 17.89 16.03 10.60
CA MET A 216 16.84 16.39 9.66
C MET A 216 16.95 17.87 9.30
N VAL A 217 16.35 18.26 8.19
CA VAL A 217 16.16 19.64 7.74
C VAL A 217 14.67 19.87 7.57
N TYR A 218 14.17 20.99 8.10
CA TYR A 218 12.79 21.41 7.90
C TYR A 218 12.58 22.00 6.50
N VAL A 219 11.76 21.33 5.68
CA VAL A 219 11.32 21.82 4.37
C VAL A 219 9.96 22.49 4.55
N PRO A 220 9.85 23.83 4.43
CA PRO A 220 8.62 24.56 4.73
C PRO A 220 7.53 24.31 3.69
N GLU A 221 6.29 24.59 4.09
CA GLU A 221 5.14 24.60 3.19
C GLU A 221 5.30 25.74 2.18
N CYS A 222 5.33 25.40 0.90
CA CYS A 222 5.41 26.37 -0.19
C CYS A 222 5.14 25.70 -1.54
N ALA A 223 4.69 26.51 -2.50
CA ALA A 223 4.64 26.10 -3.90
C ALA A 223 6.06 25.91 -4.45
N TYR A 224 6.21 25.00 -5.42
CA TYR A 224 7.49 24.68 -6.03
C TYR A 224 7.29 24.12 -7.45
N TRP A 225 8.39 23.91 -8.18
CA TRP A 225 8.36 23.47 -9.57
C TRP A 225 8.89 22.05 -9.74
N LEU A 226 8.28 21.29 -10.65
CA LEU A 226 8.72 19.98 -11.12
C LEU A 226 9.17 20.04 -12.58
N GLY A 227 10.20 19.25 -12.90
CA GLY A 227 10.82 19.28 -14.22
C GLY A 227 11.74 20.49 -14.41
N ASP A 228 12.36 20.60 -15.58
CA ASP A 228 13.41 21.60 -15.84
C ASP A 228 13.35 22.30 -17.21
N GLY A 229 12.44 21.90 -18.11
CA GLY A 229 12.39 22.50 -19.45
C GLY A 229 13.41 21.97 -20.46
N SER A 230 14.31 21.05 -20.09
CA SER A 230 15.47 20.70 -20.93
C SER A 230 15.08 19.93 -22.20
N THR A 231 15.33 20.49 -23.38
CA THR A 231 15.08 19.80 -24.66
C THR A 231 16.30 19.06 -25.21
N ALA A 232 17.47 19.26 -24.60
CA ALA A 232 18.72 18.69 -25.08
C ALA A 232 18.86 17.19 -24.74
N LEU A 233 18.44 16.79 -23.53
CA LEU A 233 18.52 15.40 -23.05
C LEU A 233 17.29 15.05 -22.21
N VAL A 234 16.43 14.21 -22.77
CA VAL A 234 15.16 13.79 -22.16
C VAL A 234 15.36 12.50 -21.37
N ALA A 235 15.12 12.57 -20.06
CA ALA A 235 15.25 11.49 -19.08
C ALA A 235 13.98 11.38 -18.22
N ALA A 236 12.82 11.38 -18.88
CA ALA A 236 11.49 11.29 -18.26
C ALA A 236 11.17 12.39 -17.23
N GLN A 237 11.77 13.57 -17.37
CA GLN A 237 11.48 14.72 -16.53
C GLN A 237 9.98 15.03 -16.52
N PHE A 238 9.47 15.52 -15.39
CA PHE A 238 8.10 16.01 -15.31
C PHE A 238 7.88 17.21 -16.24
N SER A 239 6.65 17.37 -16.72
CA SER A 239 6.24 18.48 -17.57
C SER A 239 4.82 18.96 -17.27
N ALA A 240 4.48 20.14 -17.76
CA ALA A 240 3.11 20.63 -17.86
C ALA A 240 2.45 20.02 -19.10
N GLY A 241 1.58 19.02 -18.91
CA GLY A 241 0.93 18.28 -19.99
C GLY A 241 1.94 17.64 -20.96
N ASP A 242 1.67 17.75 -22.25
CA ASP A 242 2.49 17.24 -23.35
C ASP A 242 3.63 18.20 -23.77
N THR A 243 3.85 19.27 -23.01
CA THR A 243 4.87 20.28 -23.32
C THR A 243 6.25 19.93 -22.73
N ALA A 244 7.26 20.73 -23.06
CA ALA A 244 8.55 20.66 -22.36
C ALA A 244 8.56 21.48 -21.04
N ALA A 245 7.58 22.35 -20.82
CA ALA A 245 7.61 23.31 -19.71
C ALA A 245 7.50 22.61 -18.35
N ALA A 246 8.19 23.16 -17.34
CA ALA A 246 8.04 22.72 -15.95
C ALA A 246 6.63 23.00 -15.43
N ILE A 247 6.16 22.19 -14.47
CA ILE A 247 4.85 22.34 -13.83
C ILE A 247 4.99 22.78 -12.37
N ARG A 248 4.09 23.65 -11.91
CA ARG A 248 4.10 24.19 -10.55
C ARG A 248 3.11 23.45 -9.66
N ILE A 249 3.57 23.02 -8.49
CA ILE A 249 2.74 22.39 -7.45
C ILE A 249 2.38 23.44 -6.42
N GLU A 250 1.07 23.66 -6.23
CA GLU A 250 0.54 24.77 -5.41
C GLU A 250 -0.37 24.31 -4.27
N SER A 251 -0.63 23.01 -4.14
CA SER A 251 -1.40 22.45 -3.02
C SER A 251 -1.21 20.94 -2.86
N GLU A 252 -1.74 20.38 -1.77
CA GLU A 252 -1.88 18.93 -1.59
C GLU A 252 -3.20 18.37 -2.20
N ALA A 253 -3.97 19.16 -2.97
CA ALA A 253 -5.18 18.67 -3.63
C ALA A 253 -4.86 17.60 -4.69
N ALA A 254 -5.84 16.78 -5.07
CA ALA A 254 -5.65 15.77 -6.12
C ALA A 254 -5.24 16.43 -7.45
N ILE A 255 -4.29 15.83 -8.16
CA ILE A 255 -3.75 16.34 -9.43
C ILE A 255 -3.85 15.25 -10.50
N THR A 256 -4.17 15.63 -11.73
CA THR A 256 -4.18 14.72 -12.88
C THR A 256 -2.75 14.49 -13.38
N LEU A 257 -2.40 13.23 -13.65
CA LEU A 257 -1.17 12.83 -14.33
C LEU A 257 -1.49 12.45 -15.78
N GLY A 258 -0.60 12.73 -16.72
CA GLY A 258 -0.84 12.49 -18.15
C GLY A 258 -1.82 13.48 -18.78
N GLY A 259 -2.24 13.24 -20.02
CA GLY A 259 -3.06 14.20 -20.78
C GLY A 259 -2.26 15.36 -21.37
N GLU A 260 -2.86 16.07 -22.32
CA GLU A 260 -2.24 17.22 -23.02
C GLU A 260 -2.39 18.55 -22.23
N SER A 261 -3.26 18.58 -21.22
CA SER A 261 -3.52 19.80 -20.45
C SER A 261 -2.28 20.29 -19.70
N PRO A 262 -1.90 21.58 -19.80
CA PRO A 262 -0.76 22.15 -19.07
C PRO A 262 -0.99 22.24 -17.55
N ARG A 263 -2.19 21.89 -17.07
CA ARG A 263 -2.50 21.75 -15.64
C ARG A 263 -2.22 20.35 -15.10
N ASN A 264 -1.94 19.38 -15.97
CA ASN A 264 -1.66 18.01 -15.60
C ASN A 264 -0.15 17.80 -15.48
N ILE A 265 0.28 16.91 -14.58
CA ILE A 265 1.68 16.48 -14.50
C ILE A 265 1.93 15.47 -15.62
N GLY A 266 2.60 15.91 -16.68
CA GLY A 266 3.12 15.07 -17.74
C GLY A 266 4.46 14.44 -17.38
N SER A 267 4.89 13.51 -18.22
CA SER A 267 6.20 12.88 -18.19
C SER A 267 6.72 12.88 -19.61
N ARG A 268 7.95 13.37 -19.79
CA ARG A 268 8.48 13.55 -21.15
C ARG A 268 8.91 12.23 -21.75
N ASP A 269 8.41 11.95 -22.95
CA ASP A 269 8.49 10.68 -23.68
C ASP A 269 9.85 9.96 -23.53
N GLY A 270 9.82 8.88 -22.75
CA GLY A 270 10.95 8.01 -22.45
C GLY A 270 11.30 7.07 -23.61
N ILE A 271 11.57 7.58 -24.81
CA ILE A 271 12.32 6.81 -25.82
C ILE A 271 13.78 6.79 -25.36
N GLY A 272 14.07 5.95 -24.35
CA GLY A 272 15.39 5.85 -23.71
C GLY A 272 15.36 5.61 -22.20
N ALA A 273 14.20 5.74 -21.53
CA ALA A 273 14.07 5.29 -20.15
C ALA A 273 14.31 3.77 -20.08
N GLU A 274 15.15 3.30 -19.15
CA GLU A 274 15.48 1.89 -19.06
C GLU A 274 14.21 1.06 -18.79
N LEU A 275 13.67 0.47 -19.87
CA LEU A 275 12.74 -0.64 -19.94
C LEU A 275 11.35 -0.51 -19.25
N ARG A 276 10.98 0.60 -18.58
CA ARG A 276 9.66 0.75 -17.90
C ARG A 276 9.13 2.19 -17.82
N ALA A 277 8.25 2.56 -18.74
CA ALA A 277 7.60 3.88 -18.78
C ALA A 277 6.56 4.07 -17.65
N ASP A 278 6.23 5.34 -17.36
CA ASP A 278 5.08 5.70 -16.53
C ASP A 278 3.79 5.08 -17.10
N ASP A 279 2.83 4.72 -16.24
CA ASP A 279 1.53 4.16 -16.64
C ASP A 279 0.48 5.23 -17.02
N PHE A 280 0.95 6.48 -17.19
CA PHE A 280 0.26 7.64 -17.71
C PHE A 280 1.08 8.27 -18.85
N THR A 281 0.42 8.85 -19.85
CA THR A 281 1.02 9.49 -21.03
C THR A 281 0.15 10.66 -21.48
N SER A 282 0.54 11.39 -22.54
CA SER A 282 -0.33 12.42 -23.14
C SER A 282 -1.70 11.86 -23.58
N GLY A 283 -1.78 10.58 -23.94
CA GLY A 283 -3.02 9.89 -24.29
C GLY A 283 -3.68 9.11 -23.13
N VAL A 284 -3.07 9.06 -21.94
CA VAL A 284 -3.52 8.24 -20.82
C VAL A 284 -3.44 9.02 -19.51
N GLU A 285 -4.60 9.43 -18.99
CA GLU A 285 -4.67 10.14 -17.72
C GLU A 285 -4.74 9.19 -16.50
N ARG A 286 -4.20 9.64 -15.36
CA ARG A 286 -4.34 9.04 -14.03
C ARG A 286 -4.61 10.13 -13.00
N THR A 287 -5.07 9.73 -11.82
CA THR A 287 -5.22 10.66 -10.69
C THR A 287 -4.17 10.36 -9.63
N LEU A 288 -3.44 11.40 -9.22
CA LEU A 288 -2.65 11.39 -8.00
C LEU A 288 -3.54 11.91 -6.86
N PRO A 289 -3.91 11.06 -5.88
CA PRO A 289 -4.89 11.43 -4.88
C PRO A 289 -4.33 12.47 -3.90
N ALA A 290 -5.22 13.23 -3.26
CA ALA A 290 -4.84 14.27 -2.30
C ALA A 290 -3.97 13.72 -1.14
N ARG A 291 -4.22 12.47 -0.73
CA ARG A 291 -3.47 11.77 0.34
C ARG A 291 -2.01 11.45 -0.01
N PHE A 292 -1.65 11.40 -1.30
CA PHE A 292 -0.26 11.14 -1.68
C PHE A 292 0.58 12.38 -1.37
N PRO A 293 1.70 12.29 -0.64
CA PRO A 293 2.53 13.46 -0.33
C PRO A 293 3.12 14.08 -1.60
N LYS A 294 2.60 15.24 -2.00
CA LYS A 294 3.07 15.99 -3.17
C LYS A 294 4.17 16.98 -2.82
N GLY A 295 4.50 17.10 -1.54
CA GLY A 295 5.56 17.97 -1.03
C GLY A 295 5.14 19.42 -0.91
N PHE A 296 3.90 19.82 -1.22
CA PHE A 296 3.45 21.20 -0.96
C PHE A 296 3.49 21.48 0.55
N ALA A 297 2.91 20.58 1.36
CA ALA A 297 2.91 20.64 2.81
C ALA A 297 4.33 20.55 3.38
N ALA A 298 4.53 21.09 4.58
CA ALA A 298 5.83 21.04 5.26
C ALA A 298 6.20 19.62 5.72
N PHE A 299 7.48 19.27 5.60
CA PHE A 299 8.03 18.00 6.08
C PHE A 299 9.48 18.16 6.52
N TYR A 300 9.95 17.22 7.34
CA TYR A 300 11.36 17.10 7.69
C TYR A 300 11.99 16.03 6.80
N CYS A 301 13.14 16.36 6.21
CA CYS A 301 13.93 15.44 5.38
C CYS A 301 15.24 15.12 6.09
N MET A 302 15.69 13.86 6.10
CA MET A 302 17.02 13.54 6.61
C MET A 302 18.06 14.42 5.90
N ARG A 303 18.97 15.04 6.67
CA ARG A 303 19.99 15.95 6.11
C ARG A 303 20.97 15.21 5.21
N ASN A 304 21.33 14.00 5.63
CA ASN A 304 22.28 13.11 4.98
C ASN A 304 21.57 11.80 4.61
N GLU A 305 22.15 11.06 3.67
CA GLU A 305 21.74 9.67 3.39
C GLU A 305 21.85 8.80 4.65
N LEU A 306 21.09 7.71 4.71
CA LEU A 306 21.21 6.73 5.80
C LEU A 306 22.65 6.21 5.91
N THR A 307 23.32 6.45 7.04
CA THR A 307 24.71 6.02 7.26
C THR A 307 24.82 4.59 7.80
N GLU A 308 25.98 3.97 7.63
CA GLU A 308 26.26 2.64 8.19
C GLU A 308 26.10 2.60 9.71
N GLY A 309 26.53 3.66 10.42
CA GLY A 309 26.39 3.76 11.87
C GLY A 309 24.93 3.75 12.32
N ALA A 310 24.08 4.55 11.68
CA ALA A 310 22.66 4.59 11.99
C ALA A 310 21.95 3.27 11.67
N PHE A 311 22.38 2.56 10.62
CA PHE A 311 21.85 1.24 10.30
C PHE A 311 22.34 0.15 11.27
N VAL A 312 23.58 0.22 11.76
CA VAL A 312 24.10 -0.63 12.85
C VAL A 312 23.32 -0.41 14.15
N ASP A 313 22.99 0.84 14.48
CA ASP A 313 22.14 1.16 15.62
C ASP A 313 20.77 0.49 15.50
N TYR A 314 20.16 0.51 14.31
CA TYR A 314 18.92 -0.21 14.02
C TYR A 314 19.06 -1.73 14.19
N LEU A 315 20.08 -2.34 13.59
CA LEU A 315 20.29 -3.80 13.67
C LEU A 315 20.51 -4.29 15.11
N ASN A 316 21.19 -3.50 15.94
CA ASN A 316 21.44 -3.82 17.34
C ASN A 316 20.21 -3.59 18.27
N HIS A 317 19.14 -2.96 17.77
CA HIS A 317 17.96 -2.56 18.56
C HIS A 317 16.62 -2.90 17.88
N LEU A 318 16.53 -4.11 17.33
CA LEU A 318 15.34 -4.60 16.63
C LEU A 318 14.17 -4.95 17.57
N PRO A 319 12.91 -4.74 17.13
CA PRO A 319 11.71 -5.16 17.84
C PRO A 319 11.54 -6.67 18.03
N ALA A 320 10.68 -7.08 18.98
CA ALA A 320 10.31 -8.49 19.16
C ALA A 320 9.60 -9.04 17.91
N GLY A 321 10.12 -10.11 17.31
CA GLY A 321 9.57 -10.71 16.09
C GLY A 321 10.06 -10.08 14.78
N ASP A 322 10.96 -9.08 14.84
CA ASP A 322 11.65 -8.52 13.67
C ASP A 322 12.99 -9.22 13.37
N GLU A 323 13.35 -10.25 14.13
CA GLU A 323 14.39 -11.19 13.72
C GLU A 323 13.97 -11.81 12.39
N LEU A 324 14.77 -11.56 11.36
CA LEU A 324 14.51 -12.06 10.02
C LEU A 324 14.53 -13.60 10.08
N PRO A 325 13.45 -14.30 9.67
CA PRO A 325 13.43 -15.76 9.70
C PRO A 325 14.66 -16.36 9.03
N GLU A 326 15.28 -17.33 9.70
CA GLU A 326 16.50 -18.05 9.31
C GLU A 326 16.46 -18.69 7.90
N LYS A 327 15.31 -18.65 7.20
CA LYS A 327 14.98 -19.41 5.97
C LYS A 327 14.53 -18.56 4.78
N PHE A 328 15.08 -17.36 4.58
CA PHE A 328 14.85 -16.60 3.33
C PHE A 328 15.88 -16.91 2.22
N GLY A 329 16.20 -18.20 2.04
CA GLY A 329 17.00 -18.68 0.91
C GLY A 329 16.11 -19.12 -0.26
N HIS A 330 16.24 -18.46 -1.41
CA HIS A 330 15.75 -19.01 -2.67
C HIS A 330 16.47 -20.34 -2.94
N THR A 331 15.69 -21.38 -3.25
CA THR A 331 16.12 -22.73 -3.69
C THR A 331 16.68 -23.71 -2.66
N GLY A 332 16.20 -23.72 -1.40
CA GLY A 332 16.31 -24.94 -0.57
C GLY A 332 17.73 -25.46 -0.30
N GLN A 333 18.76 -24.62 -0.49
CA GLN A 333 20.08 -24.81 0.10
C GLN A 333 20.24 -23.82 1.25
N PRO A 334 20.77 -24.26 2.41
CA PRO A 334 21.08 -23.35 3.51
C PRO A 334 22.21 -22.43 3.06
N GLY A 335 21.97 -21.12 2.93
CA GLY A 335 23.01 -20.27 2.37
C GLY A 335 22.82 -18.76 2.27
N TRP A 336 21.65 -18.15 2.51
CA TRP A 336 21.53 -16.67 2.50
C TRP A 336 20.74 -16.20 3.73
N GLN A 337 21.44 -16.20 4.86
CA GLN A 337 20.94 -15.72 6.15
C GLN A 337 20.86 -14.20 6.14
N LEU A 338 19.65 -13.68 6.30
CA LEU A 338 19.45 -12.37 6.89
C LEU A 338 19.61 -12.53 8.41
N PRO A 339 20.32 -11.64 9.11
CA PRO A 339 20.97 -10.41 8.62
C PRO A 339 22.41 -10.67 8.16
N PHE A 340 22.91 -9.87 7.20
CA PHE A 340 24.30 -9.77 6.69
C PHE A 340 25.19 -11.01 6.90
N GLN A 341 25.45 -11.77 5.85
CA GLN A 341 26.46 -12.82 5.92
C GLN A 341 27.87 -12.26 5.91
N THR A 342 28.84 -13.02 6.41
CA THR A 342 30.26 -12.66 6.34
C THR A 342 30.77 -12.46 4.91
N SER A 343 30.05 -12.88 3.86
CA SER A 343 30.35 -12.62 2.44
C SER A 343 29.81 -11.27 1.92
N ASP A 344 28.92 -10.61 2.66
CA ASP A 344 28.26 -9.35 2.28
C ASP A 344 29.06 -8.08 2.60
N HIS A 345 30.23 -8.20 3.25
CA HIS A 345 31.21 -7.10 3.45
C HIS A 345 31.65 -6.43 2.15
N ARG A 346 31.29 -7.03 1.00
CA ARG A 346 31.52 -6.47 -0.33
C ARG A 346 30.51 -5.39 -0.68
N TYR A 347 29.51 -5.06 0.13
CA TYR A 347 28.57 -3.96 -0.17
C TYR A 347 28.67 -2.78 0.80
N ASN A 348 28.89 -3.03 2.10
CA ASN A 348 29.12 -2.01 3.12
C ASN A 348 30.09 -2.53 4.21
N GLY A 349 30.48 -1.65 5.14
CA GLY A 349 31.51 -1.90 6.17
C GLY A 349 30.97 -2.60 7.41
N ILE A 350 29.72 -3.09 7.37
CA ILE A 350 29.04 -3.69 8.52
C ILE A 350 29.51 -5.13 8.71
N THR A 351 29.92 -5.45 9.92
CA THR A 351 30.44 -6.77 10.32
C THR A 351 29.71 -7.28 11.55
N VAL A 352 29.56 -8.60 11.63
CA VAL A 352 29.02 -9.29 12.81
C VAL A 352 30.19 -9.60 13.75
N VAL A 353 30.17 -9.01 14.94
CA VAL A 353 31.21 -9.21 15.97
C VAL A 353 30.86 -10.37 16.87
N THR A 354 29.58 -10.51 17.18
CA THR A 354 29.04 -11.62 17.95
C THR A 354 27.86 -12.20 17.16
N PRO A 355 27.95 -13.45 16.66
CA PRO A 355 26.83 -14.11 16.01
C PRO A 355 25.62 -14.24 16.95
N ALA A 356 24.42 -14.31 16.39
CA ALA A 356 23.23 -14.62 17.18
C ALA A 356 23.33 -16.04 17.76
N THR A 357 22.80 -16.22 18.97
CA THR A 357 22.54 -17.52 19.59
C THR A 357 21.05 -17.62 19.95
N PRO A 358 20.50 -18.82 20.25
CA PRO A 358 19.15 -18.91 20.80
C PRO A 358 18.96 -18.05 22.07
N GLU A 359 20.06 -17.78 22.77
CA GLU A 359 20.12 -16.99 24.00
C GLU A 359 20.36 -15.49 23.77
N ALA A 360 20.85 -15.01 22.62
CA ALA A 360 21.21 -13.60 22.39
C ALA A 360 21.16 -13.16 20.91
N HIS A 361 20.76 -11.91 20.65
CA HIS A 361 20.81 -11.30 19.31
C HIS A 361 22.26 -11.11 18.83
N ALA A 362 22.45 -11.08 17.50
CA ALA A 362 23.74 -10.74 16.91
C ALA A 362 24.14 -9.29 17.24
N VAL A 363 25.45 -9.06 17.37
CA VAL A 363 26.03 -7.73 17.59
C VAL A 363 26.78 -7.30 16.33
N TYR A 364 26.38 -6.14 15.80
CA TYR A 364 26.92 -5.54 14.58
C TYR A 364 27.83 -4.36 14.90
N MET A 365 28.87 -4.17 14.08
CA MET A 365 29.73 -2.98 14.10
C MET A 365 30.06 -2.51 12.69
N THR A 366 30.45 -1.25 12.55
CA THR A 366 31.10 -0.73 11.34
C THR A 366 32.34 0.08 11.73
N ALA A 367 33.38 0.01 10.91
CA ALA A 367 34.57 0.84 11.07
C ALA A 367 34.44 2.21 10.36
N THR A 368 33.28 2.46 9.74
CA THR A 368 33.00 3.59 8.83
C THR A 368 31.59 4.17 9.06
N PRO A 369 31.27 4.58 10.30
CA PRO A 369 29.90 4.91 10.72
C PRO A 369 29.29 6.14 10.04
N HIS A 370 30.10 6.99 9.42
CA HIS A 370 29.66 8.24 8.76
C HIS A 370 29.49 8.10 7.25
N SER A 371 29.84 6.94 6.69
CA SER A 371 29.62 6.65 5.28
C SER A 371 28.17 6.27 5.03
N PRO A 372 27.61 6.64 3.87
CA PRO A 372 26.26 6.22 3.49
C PRO A 372 26.22 4.68 3.39
N CYS A 373 25.05 4.09 3.66
CA CYS A 373 24.86 2.65 3.74
C CYS A 373 24.22 2.10 2.46
N PRO A 374 25.01 1.63 1.48
CA PRO A 374 24.48 0.90 0.33
C PRO A 374 24.18 -0.56 0.68
N GLY A 375 23.73 -1.33 -0.32
CA GLY A 375 23.52 -2.77 -0.18
C GLY A 375 22.23 -3.16 0.54
N LEU A 376 21.33 -2.20 0.78
CA LEU A 376 20.04 -2.45 1.40
C LEU A 376 19.10 -3.15 0.41
N VAL A 377 18.53 -4.30 0.81
CA VAL A 377 17.53 -5.06 0.03
C VAL A 377 16.13 -4.46 0.17
N ARG A 378 15.17 -5.02 -0.58
CA ARG A 378 13.83 -4.46 -0.87
C ARG A 378 13.02 -3.96 0.33
N TYR A 379 13.30 -4.39 1.57
CA TYR A 379 12.50 -4.03 2.74
C TYR A 379 13.28 -3.43 3.91
N GLU A 380 14.62 -3.44 3.87
CA GLU A 380 15.44 -2.93 4.98
C GLU A 380 15.24 -1.42 5.16
N HIS A 381 15.02 -0.70 4.06
CA HIS A 381 14.81 0.73 4.05
C HIS A 381 13.46 1.17 4.66
N THR A 382 12.36 0.50 4.29
CA THR A 382 11.04 0.78 4.88
C THR A 382 10.96 0.33 6.33
N ARG A 383 11.66 -0.75 6.70
CA ARG A 383 11.77 -1.19 8.10
C ARG A 383 12.59 -0.22 8.96
N TYR A 384 13.71 0.28 8.45
CA TYR A 384 14.47 1.34 9.13
C TYR A 384 13.61 2.59 9.32
N ALA A 385 12.94 3.04 8.25
CA ALA A 385 12.03 4.18 8.33
C ALA A 385 10.92 3.91 9.35
N ALA A 386 10.29 2.73 9.34
CA ALA A 386 9.25 2.37 10.30
C ALA A 386 9.77 2.37 11.74
N TRP A 387 10.92 1.74 11.98
CA TRP A 387 11.59 1.69 13.27
C TRP A 387 11.93 3.10 13.77
N ALA A 388 12.38 3.99 12.90
CA ALA A 388 12.64 5.38 13.25
C ALA A 388 11.36 6.25 13.36
N GLY A 389 10.16 5.74 13.07
CA GLY A 389 8.94 6.55 13.01
C GLY A 389 8.92 7.52 11.82
N LEU A 390 9.66 7.23 10.76
CA LEU A 390 9.73 7.98 9.51
C LEU A 390 8.92 7.28 8.40
N ARG A 391 8.93 7.88 7.20
CA ARG A 391 8.38 7.33 5.96
C ARG A 391 9.37 7.53 4.79
N PRO A 392 9.29 6.74 3.72
CA PRO A 392 10.00 7.03 2.49
C PRO A 392 9.57 8.37 1.88
N MET A 393 10.51 8.99 1.17
CA MET A 393 10.30 10.22 0.40
C MET A 393 9.60 9.91 -0.94
N THR A 394 8.71 10.79 -1.40
CA THR A 394 8.17 10.69 -2.78
C THR A 394 9.11 11.37 -3.78
N GLU A 395 9.03 11.00 -5.07
CA GLU A 395 9.86 11.67 -6.09
C GLU A 395 9.52 13.16 -6.27
N LEU A 396 8.30 13.55 -5.90
CA LEU A 396 7.85 14.94 -5.83
C LEU A 396 8.55 15.70 -4.68
N GLU A 397 8.57 15.10 -3.49
CA GLU A 397 9.28 15.64 -2.33
C GLU A 397 10.79 15.71 -2.55
N TYR A 398 11.36 14.78 -3.32
CA TYR A 398 12.77 14.80 -3.71
C TYR A 398 13.10 16.06 -4.52
N GLU A 399 12.33 16.40 -5.56
CA GLU A 399 12.58 17.62 -6.35
C GLU A 399 12.38 18.90 -5.53
N LYS A 400 11.38 18.94 -4.64
CA LYS A 400 11.25 20.07 -3.70
C LYS A 400 12.44 20.16 -2.75
N SER A 401 12.91 19.02 -2.25
CA SER A 401 14.08 18.94 -1.35
C SER A 401 15.35 19.43 -2.04
N ALA A 402 15.47 19.22 -3.35
CA ALA A 402 16.58 19.69 -4.19
C ALA A 402 16.50 21.20 -4.50
N ARG A 403 15.43 21.62 -5.18
CA ARG A 403 15.30 22.94 -5.82
C ARG A 403 14.69 24.01 -4.92
N GLY A 404 13.87 23.61 -3.95
CA GLY A 404 13.01 24.54 -3.21
C GLY A 404 11.98 25.21 -4.13
N PRO A 405 11.56 26.44 -3.85
CA PRO A 405 10.52 27.13 -4.61
C PRO A 405 11.03 27.75 -5.91
N LEU A 406 12.34 27.70 -6.18
CA LEU A 406 12.98 28.38 -7.30
C LEU A 406 12.45 27.90 -8.65
N ARG A 407 12.38 28.82 -9.62
CA ARG A 407 12.13 28.49 -11.02
C ARG A 407 13.19 27.50 -11.52
N PRO A 408 12.81 26.47 -12.28
CA PRO A 408 13.77 25.50 -12.77
C PRO A 408 14.73 26.11 -13.79
N MET A 409 15.96 25.62 -13.75
CA MET A 409 16.95 25.83 -14.79
C MET A 409 17.14 24.53 -15.56
N ALA A 410 17.13 24.60 -16.89
CA ALA A 410 17.36 23.43 -17.73
C ALA A 410 18.72 22.79 -17.39
N ASP A 411 18.73 21.45 -17.31
CA ASP A 411 19.92 20.66 -17.01
C ASP A 411 20.55 20.89 -15.62
N GLU A 412 19.79 21.48 -14.69
CA GLU A 412 20.33 21.83 -13.37
C GLU A 412 20.62 20.62 -12.46
N PHE A 413 21.63 20.81 -11.63
CA PHE A 413 21.92 19.98 -10.47
C PHE A 413 21.32 20.57 -9.20
N VAL A 414 21.41 19.84 -8.09
CA VAL A 414 20.78 20.19 -6.81
C VAL A 414 21.21 21.56 -6.27
N TRP A 415 22.40 22.05 -6.61
CA TRP A 415 22.89 23.39 -6.23
C TRP A 415 22.36 24.55 -7.08
N GLY A 416 21.57 24.28 -8.13
CA GLY A 416 20.85 25.29 -8.92
C GLY A 416 21.62 25.87 -10.12
N THR A 417 22.65 25.17 -10.60
CA THR A 417 23.34 25.49 -11.86
C THR A 417 23.41 24.24 -12.74
N SER A 418 23.70 24.41 -14.03
CA SER A 418 23.80 23.29 -15.00
C SER A 418 25.21 22.71 -15.14
N ALA A 419 26.15 23.09 -14.27
CA ALA A 419 27.54 22.65 -14.34
C ALA A 419 27.93 21.87 -13.07
N ILE A 420 28.73 20.83 -13.26
CA ILE A 420 29.21 19.89 -12.24
C ILE A 420 30.72 19.75 -12.36
N ALA A 421 31.42 19.58 -11.24
CA ALA A 421 32.85 19.26 -11.26
C ALA A 421 33.09 17.87 -11.88
N GLY A 422 34.17 17.72 -12.66
CA GLY A 422 34.49 16.50 -13.39
C GLY A 422 33.93 16.46 -14.81
N SER A 423 34.15 15.34 -15.51
CA SER A 423 33.84 15.21 -16.94
C SER A 423 33.14 13.90 -17.30
N ASN A 424 32.24 13.95 -18.29
CA ASN A 424 31.53 12.77 -18.82
C ASN A 424 32.48 11.81 -19.54
N GLY A 425 32.21 10.50 -19.45
CA GLY A 425 33.12 9.47 -19.94
C GLY A 425 33.18 9.29 -21.45
N GLY A 426 34.28 9.74 -22.07
CA GLY A 426 34.68 9.37 -23.43
C GLY A 426 36.01 8.59 -23.53
N GLY A 427 36.67 8.27 -22.40
CA GLY A 427 37.96 7.57 -22.38
C GLY A 427 38.20 6.76 -21.10
N LYS A 428 39.25 5.90 -21.10
CA LYS A 428 39.59 5.03 -19.95
C LYS A 428 39.71 5.88 -18.66
N PRO A 429 38.95 5.60 -17.59
CA PRO A 429 38.96 6.40 -16.36
C PRO A 429 40.35 6.63 -15.74
N ALA A 430 41.30 5.71 -15.98
CA ALA A 430 42.68 5.78 -15.50
C ALA A 430 43.56 6.85 -16.20
N THR A 431 43.09 7.47 -17.28
CA THR A 431 43.86 8.50 -18.02
C THR A 431 43.33 9.91 -17.81
N ARG A 432 42.35 10.11 -16.91
CA ARG A 432 41.80 11.43 -16.63
C ARG A 432 42.77 12.22 -15.73
N PRO A 433 43.17 13.45 -16.15
CA PRO A 433 44.10 14.27 -15.36
C PRO A 433 43.44 14.90 -14.12
N ASP A 434 42.11 14.85 -14.02
CA ASP A 434 41.30 15.66 -13.12
C ASP A 434 40.41 14.80 -12.19
N GLY A 435 40.23 15.21 -10.93
CA GLY A 435 39.26 14.66 -9.99
C GLY A 435 39.60 14.85 -8.51
N TYR A 436 38.69 14.42 -7.62
CA TYR A 436 38.89 14.39 -6.18
C TYR A 436 39.91 13.34 -5.77
N VAL A 437 40.78 13.74 -4.85
CA VAL A 437 41.66 12.88 -4.06
C VAL A 437 41.04 12.77 -2.66
N VAL A 438 40.66 11.56 -2.28
CA VAL A 438 40.09 11.26 -0.95
C VAL A 438 41.15 10.57 -0.10
N THR A 439 41.38 11.10 1.10
CA THR A 439 42.29 10.51 2.10
C THR A 439 41.47 10.05 3.30
N ASN A 440 41.76 8.85 3.83
CA ASN A 440 41.08 8.25 4.99
C ASN A 440 39.54 8.16 4.83
N ALA A 441 39.08 7.70 3.67
CA ALA A 441 37.65 7.54 3.36
C ALA A 441 36.88 6.79 4.46
N GLY A 442 35.70 7.32 4.82
CA GLY A 442 34.79 6.84 5.86
C GLY A 442 35.30 6.93 7.29
N LYS A 443 36.49 7.50 7.52
CA LYS A 443 37.05 7.73 8.86
C LYS A 443 36.71 9.12 9.37
N THR A 444 36.89 9.33 10.68
CA THR A 444 36.64 10.63 11.34
C THR A 444 37.56 11.75 10.85
N ASP A 445 38.72 11.39 10.31
CA ASP A 445 39.73 12.28 9.72
C ASP A 445 39.73 12.25 8.18
N GLU A 446 38.61 11.85 7.56
CA GLU A 446 38.45 11.91 6.10
C GLU A 446 38.68 13.34 5.56
N SER A 447 39.44 13.45 4.48
CA SER A 447 39.66 14.72 3.77
C SER A 447 39.51 14.53 2.26
N ILE A 448 38.98 15.56 1.60
CA ILE A 448 38.79 15.58 0.14
C ILE A 448 39.38 16.85 -0.43
N SER A 449 40.17 16.71 -1.51
CA SER A 449 40.75 17.83 -2.26
C SER A 449 40.63 17.60 -3.77
N TRP A 450 40.43 18.66 -4.54
CA TRP A 450 40.41 18.59 -5.99
C TRP A 450 41.81 18.64 -6.59
N GLN A 451 42.06 17.86 -7.65
CA GLN A 451 43.27 17.96 -8.44
C GLN A 451 42.93 17.91 -9.93
N GLY A 452 43.09 19.02 -10.66
CA GLY A 452 42.76 19.12 -12.08
C GLY A 452 42.16 20.46 -12.50
N ALA A 453 41.87 20.65 -13.78
CA ALA A 453 41.27 21.88 -14.33
C ALA A 453 39.73 21.92 -14.17
N ASP A 454 39.04 20.79 -14.28
CA ASP A 454 37.57 20.70 -14.25
C ASP A 454 36.95 20.71 -12.83
N GLY A 455 37.56 21.48 -11.93
CA GLY A 455 37.21 21.51 -10.51
C GLY A 455 35.98 22.32 -10.15
N PRO A 456 35.53 22.21 -8.89
CA PRO A 456 34.44 23.01 -8.38
C PRO A 456 34.78 24.51 -8.47
N ASP A 457 33.80 25.31 -8.84
CA ASP A 457 33.89 26.77 -8.87
C ASP A 457 32.53 27.39 -8.52
N ALA A 458 32.36 28.69 -8.76
CA ALA A 458 31.09 29.39 -8.47
C ALA A 458 29.88 28.84 -9.26
N SER A 459 30.12 28.04 -10.31
CA SER A 459 29.12 27.44 -11.19
C SER A 459 29.16 25.90 -11.19
N ARG A 460 30.32 25.28 -11.02
CA ARG A 460 30.51 23.83 -10.97
C ARG A 460 30.42 23.35 -9.53
N GLY A 461 29.32 22.68 -9.18
CA GLY A 461 29.16 22.15 -7.82
C GLY A 461 29.89 20.83 -7.59
N ASN A 462 30.12 20.54 -6.30
CA ASN A 462 30.73 19.29 -5.87
C ASN A 462 29.69 18.15 -5.82
N ALA A 463 30.08 16.96 -6.27
CA ALA A 463 29.28 15.73 -6.21
C ALA A 463 30.21 14.51 -6.24
N VAL A 464 29.82 13.44 -5.55
CA VAL A 464 30.53 12.15 -5.61
C VAL A 464 29.96 11.34 -6.78
N TRP A 465 30.66 11.33 -7.93
CA TRP A 465 30.21 10.62 -9.12
C TRP A 465 31.38 10.11 -9.98
N GLY A 466 31.10 9.22 -10.93
CA GLY A 466 32.13 8.51 -11.69
C GLY A 466 33.05 9.42 -12.50
N GLY A 467 32.57 10.62 -12.87
CA GLY A 467 33.32 11.59 -13.64
C GLY A 467 34.19 12.57 -12.84
N ALA A 468 34.05 12.61 -11.51
CA ALA A 468 34.75 13.57 -10.66
C ALA A 468 35.80 12.94 -9.74
N VAL A 469 35.99 11.63 -9.73
CA VAL A 469 36.90 10.99 -8.76
C VAL A 469 38.15 10.42 -9.44
N ARG A 470 39.33 10.80 -8.91
CA ARG A 470 40.64 10.53 -9.50
C ARG A 470 41.21 9.16 -9.10
N ARG A 471 41.91 8.49 -10.03
CA ARG A 471 42.68 7.23 -9.82
C ARG A 471 44.18 7.49 -10.08
N ASP A 472 45.10 6.73 -9.49
CA ASP A 472 46.55 6.93 -9.67
C ASP A 472 47.10 6.38 -11.02
N GLY A 473 48.27 6.90 -11.40
CA GLY A 473 48.85 6.79 -12.76
C GLY A 473 49.49 5.46 -13.15
N LYS A 474 49.33 4.37 -12.38
CA LYS A 474 49.84 3.03 -12.73
C LYS A 474 48.77 2.08 -13.27
N GLY A 475 47.51 2.51 -13.38
CA GLY A 475 46.39 1.65 -13.80
C GLY A 475 46.03 0.53 -12.81
N SER A 476 46.87 0.27 -11.81
CA SER A 476 46.47 -0.36 -10.55
C SER A 476 45.65 0.65 -9.75
N VAL A 477 44.62 0.16 -9.08
CA VAL A 477 43.80 0.96 -8.16
C VAL A 477 44.73 1.46 -7.04
N LEU A 478 44.76 2.76 -6.69
CA LEU A 478 44.88 3.18 -5.27
C LEU A 478 43.90 2.27 -4.56
N ALA A 479 44.31 1.15 -3.95
CA ALA A 479 43.68 -0.19 -3.86
C ALA A 479 42.14 -0.35 -3.70
N ASP A 480 41.38 0.73 -3.75
CA ASP A 480 40.37 1.04 -2.82
C ASP A 480 39.53 2.32 -3.20
N ALA A 481 40.01 3.48 -3.65
CA ALA A 481 39.23 4.76 -3.60
C ALA A 481 37.83 4.88 -4.31
N LEU A 482 37.39 3.94 -5.17
CA LEU A 482 36.06 3.95 -5.83
C LEU A 482 35.44 2.56 -6.04
N LYS A 483 36.13 1.50 -5.59
CA LYS A 483 35.56 0.16 -5.39
C LYS A 483 35.53 -0.22 -3.90
N LEU A 484 36.06 0.64 -3.04
CA LEU A 484 35.96 0.58 -1.60
C LEU A 484 34.53 0.76 -1.17
N ILE A 485 34.19 -0.13 -0.28
CA ILE A 485 33.58 0.27 0.96
C ILE A 485 34.70 0.75 1.86
N PRO A 486 34.63 1.96 2.42
CA PRO A 486 33.45 2.80 2.44
C PRO A 486 33.38 3.84 1.31
N ASN A 487 32.16 4.28 0.96
CA ASN A 487 31.96 5.53 0.23
C ASN A 487 32.44 6.73 1.08
N PRO A 488 32.79 7.88 0.45
CA PRO A 488 33.05 9.12 1.19
C PRO A 488 31.91 9.45 2.18
N ARG A 489 32.24 10.13 3.28
CA ARG A 489 31.26 10.46 4.32
C ARG A 489 30.10 11.27 3.73
N ALA A 490 28.90 11.08 4.25
CA ALA A 490 27.80 11.95 3.86
C ALA A 490 28.11 13.42 4.25
N GLY A 491 27.79 14.36 3.36
CA GLY A 491 28.07 15.78 3.48
C GLY A 491 29.55 16.14 3.34
N ALA A 492 30.34 15.35 2.60
CA ALA A 492 31.80 15.49 2.53
C ALA A 492 32.29 16.89 2.15
N PHE A 493 31.52 17.61 1.33
CA PHE A 493 31.91 18.91 0.78
C PHE A 493 31.44 20.12 1.61
N ALA A 494 30.63 19.92 2.64
CA ALA A 494 30.18 21.00 3.51
C ALA A 494 31.30 21.43 4.48
N THR A 495 31.79 22.64 4.32
CA THR A 495 32.86 23.25 5.14
C THR A 495 32.33 24.46 5.90
N PRO A 496 33.10 25.04 6.84
CA PRO A 496 32.67 26.24 7.55
C PRO A 496 32.39 27.44 6.62
N ASP A 497 32.98 27.45 5.43
CA ASP A 497 32.92 28.55 4.48
C ASP A 497 32.19 28.20 3.16
N SER A 498 31.68 26.97 3.03
CA SER A 498 31.01 26.54 1.80
C SER A 498 29.69 27.29 1.59
N ASP A 499 29.42 27.65 0.35
CA ASP A 499 28.10 28.04 -0.14
C ASP A 499 27.36 26.83 -0.76
N ARG A 500 26.21 27.07 -1.39
CA ARG A 500 25.38 26.00 -1.98
C ARG A 500 26.12 25.21 -3.06
N VAL A 501 26.87 25.88 -3.94
CA VAL A 501 27.57 25.25 -5.06
C VAL A 501 28.79 24.48 -4.53
N ALA A 502 29.59 25.11 -3.67
CA ALA A 502 30.77 24.51 -3.08
C ALA A 502 30.42 23.32 -2.16
N SER A 503 29.29 23.32 -1.47
CA SER A 503 28.85 22.17 -0.68
C SER A 503 28.13 21.08 -1.48
N GLY A 504 27.73 21.38 -2.72
CA GLY A 504 26.82 20.51 -3.47
C GLY A 504 25.42 20.40 -2.85
N ALA A 505 25.05 21.32 -1.95
CA ALA A 505 23.85 21.25 -1.16
C ALA A 505 22.59 21.65 -1.93
N SER A 506 21.46 21.12 -1.47
CA SER A 506 20.13 21.54 -1.91
C SER A 506 19.79 22.95 -1.49
N TYR A 507 18.70 23.51 -2.03
CA TYR A 507 18.19 24.83 -1.62
C TYR A 507 17.98 24.94 -0.10
N TRP A 508 17.64 23.84 0.57
CA TRP A 508 17.37 23.79 2.01
C TRP A 508 18.61 23.45 2.85
N GLY A 509 19.75 23.10 2.25
CA GLY A 509 20.93 22.61 2.99
C GLY A 509 20.93 21.09 3.22
N ILE A 510 20.18 20.33 2.41
CA ILE A 510 20.21 18.86 2.39
C ILE A 510 21.38 18.43 1.52
N MET A 511 22.18 17.48 1.98
CA MET A 511 23.43 17.08 1.34
C MET A 511 23.25 15.85 0.45
N ASP A 512 24.08 15.74 -0.58
CA ASP A 512 24.27 14.56 -1.44
C ASP A 512 23.03 14.09 -2.20
N LEU A 513 22.08 14.97 -2.54
CA LEU A 513 20.98 14.58 -3.42
C LEU A 513 21.48 14.29 -4.86
N SER A 514 22.53 14.97 -5.35
CA SER A 514 23.17 14.68 -6.64
C SER A 514 24.48 13.90 -6.42
N GLY A 515 24.44 12.57 -6.53
CA GLY A 515 25.60 11.68 -6.45
C GLY A 515 25.66 10.89 -5.14
N ASN A 516 26.82 10.34 -4.82
CA ASN A 516 27.06 9.38 -3.74
C ASN A 516 26.26 8.08 -3.93
N LEU A 517 25.03 7.98 -3.43
CA LEU A 517 24.11 6.90 -3.77
C LEU A 517 22.81 7.43 -4.39
N ALA A 518 22.29 6.67 -5.34
CA ALA A 518 20.95 6.92 -5.84
C ALA A 518 19.95 6.58 -4.73
N GLU A 519 18.95 7.43 -4.51
CA GLU A 519 18.03 7.28 -3.39
C GLU A 519 16.72 6.64 -3.84
N ARG A 520 16.23 5.68 -3.05
CA ARG A 520 14.89 5.11 -3.24
C ARG A 520 13.82 6.13 -2.90
N VAL A 521 12.91 6.37 -3.85
CA VAL A 521 11.75 7.25 -3.69
C VAL A 521 10.46 6.55 -4.10
N VAL A 522 9.34 6.93 -3.50
CA VAL A 522 8.02 6.48 -3.95
C VAL A 522 7.69 7.15 -5.28
N THR A 523 7.47 6.34 -6.31
CA THR A 523 7.20 6.81 -7.68
C THR A 523 5.71 7.09 -7.89
N VAL A 524 5.37 8.13 -8.66
CA VAL A 524 4.03 8.36 -9.18
C VAL A 524 3.77 7.58 -10.47
N GLY A 525 4.82 7.01 -11.07
CA GLY A 525 4.81 6.33 -12.36
C GLY A 525 3.98 5.07 -12.44
N ASN A 526 3.57 4.52 -11.30
CA ASN A 526 2.71 3.35 -11.25
C ASN A 526 1.72 3.35 -10.07
N ILE A 527 0.70 2.52 -10.18
CA ILE A 527 -0.37 2.43 -9.19
C ILE A 527 0.10 2.03 -7.79
N ALA A 528 1.15 1.20 -7.66
CA ALA A 528 1.66 0.77 -6.38
C ALA A 528 2.23 1.96 -5.58
N GLY A 529 3.01 2.81 -6.23
CA GLY A 529 3.50 4.04 -5.60
C GLY A 529 2.39 5.04 -5.31
N ARG A 530 1.44 5.26 -6.24
CA ARG A 530 0.29 6.19 -6.02
C ARG A 530 -0.67 5.79 -4.89
N ARG A 531 -0.62 4.55 -4.42
CA ARG A 531 -1.38 4.11 -3.23
C ARG A 531 -0.79 4.62 -1.92
N PHE A 532 0.46 5.06 -1.92
CA PHE A 532 1.11 5.60 -0.74
C PHE A 532 0.34 6.81 -0.19
N ALA A 533 -0.06 6.71 1.07
CA ALA A 533 -0.86 7.72 1.77
C ALA A 533 -0.04 8.62 2.70
N GLY A 534 1.29 8.55 2.65
CA GLY A 534 2.16 9.35 3.52
C GLY A 534 2.20 8.91 4.99
N THR A 535 1.78 7.68 5.30
CA THR A 535 1.75 7.14 6.68
C THR A 535 3.15 6.83 7.22
N HIS A 536 3.35 7.02 8.52
CA HIS A 536 4.59 6.78 9.24
C HIS A 536 4.50 5.50 10.07
N GLY A 537 5.53 4.65 10.05
CA GLY A 537 5.59 3.46 10.91
C GLY A 537 4.61 2.31 10.58
N ALA A 538 3.50 2.57 9.89
CA ALA A 538 2.50 1.57 9.49
C ALA A 538 2.76 1.03 8.08
N TRP A 539 3.81 0.23 7.95
CA TRP A 539 4.08 -0.52 6.72
C TRP A 539 3.69 -1.97 6.97
N PRO A 540 2.89 -2.61 6.10
CA PRO A 540 2.46 -3.98 6.34
C PRO A 540 3.70 -4.86 6.57
N PRO A 541 3.72 -5.71 7.62
CA PRO A 541 4.84 -6.58 7.89
C PRO A 541 5.08 -7.48 6.68
N VAL A 542 6.32 -7.50 6.21
CA VAL A 542 6.74 -8.34 5.09
C VAL A 542 6.98 -9.76 5.62
N ILE A 543 5.91 -10.46 5.98
CA ILE A 543 5.92 -11.91 6.18
C ILE A 543 4.64 -12.46 5.56
N CYS A 544 4.75 -12.94 4.33
CA CYS A 544 3.94 -14.05 3.86
C CYS A 544 4.92 -15.15 3.45
N THR A 545 5.16 -16.10 4.35
CA THR A 545 5.83 -17.36 4.02
C THR A 545 4.90 -18.17 3.13
N VAL A 546 5.18 -18.16 1.82
CA VAL A 546 4.70 -19.18 0.88
C VAL A 546 5.74 -20.30 0.84
N GLY A 547 5.28 -21.54 0.74
CA GLY A 547 6.05 -22.78 0.88
C GLY A 547 7.35 -22.86 0.07
N THR A 548 8.24 -23.70 0.57
CA THR A 548 9.69 -23.76 0.32
C THR A 548 10.16 -24.19 -1.08
N ARG A 549 9.39 -24.03 -2.16
CA ARG A 549 9.85 -24.42 -3.51
C ARG A 549 9.53 -23.49 -4.67
N ASN A 550 8.95 -22.31 -4.44
CA ASN A 550 8.80 -21.33 -5.52
C ASN A 550 8.75 -19.91 -4.96
N PRO A 551 9.78 -19.08 -5.19
CA PRO A 551 9.78 -17.71 -4.67
C PRO A 551 9.03 -16.78 -5.62
N ARG A 552 7.78 -16.45 -5.30
CA ARG A 552 7.06 -15.29 -5.87
C ARG A 552 6.34 -14.58 -4.72
N PHE A 553 6.47 -13.26 -4.65
CA PHE A 553 6.86 -12.51 -3.45
C PHE A 553 5.66 -11.89 -2.70
N PRO A 554 5.88 -11.16 -1.59
CA PRO A 554 4.92 -10.18 -1.06
C PRO A 554 4.91 -8.94 -2.00
N GLU A 555 3.89 -8.75 -2.84
CA GLU A 555 4.05 -7.98 -4.10
C GLU A 555 3.66 -6.50 -4.14
N ASP A 556 3.12 -5.85 -3.11
CA ASP A 556 2.55 -4.50 -3.34
C ASP A 556 3.54 -3.31 -3.24
N TRP A 557 4.65 -3.38 -2.51
CA TRP A 557 5.51 -2.18 -2.30
C TRP A 557 6.78 -2.16 -3.13
N GLY A 558 7.33 -3.33 -3.46
CA GLY A 558 8.59 -3.42 -4.20
C GLY A 558 8.57 -2.86 -5.63
N TRP A 559 7.37 -2.56 -6.14
CA TRP A 559 7.11 -1.95 -7.45
C TRP A 559 6.74 -0.46 -7.34
N GLY A 560 6.40 0.03 -6.14
CA GLY A 560 6.04 1.43 -5.89
C GLY A 560 7.23 2.37 -5.66
N PHE A 561 8.46 1.90 -5.88
CA PHE A 561 9.68 2.69 -5.72
C PHE A 561 10.44 2.83 -7.04
N GLY A 562 11.00 4.02 -7.25
CA GLY A 562 12.04 4.31 -8.23
C GLY A 562 13.31 4.82 -7.55
N THR A 563 14.28 5.28 -8.33
CA THR A 563 15.50 5.93 -7.82
C THR A 563 15.72 7.31 -8.40
N ARG A 564 16.33 8.22 -7.64
CA ARG A 564 16.72 9.58 -8.05
C ARG A 564 18.14 9.92 -7.61
N GLY A 565 18.76 10.91 -8.23
CA GLY A 565 20.02 11.54 -7.78
C GLY A 565 21.32 10.98 -8.34
N GLY A 566 21.30 9.82 -8.99
CA GLY A 566 22.51 9.16 -9.50
C GLY A 566 23.45 8.69 -8.38
N SER A 567 24.60 8.11 -8.72
CA SER A 567 25.52 7.53 -7.72
C SER A 567 26.99 7.76 -8.09
N LEU A 568 27.89 7.35 -7.19
CA LEU A 568 29.35 7.31 -7.43
C LEU A 568 29.75 6.56 -8.71
N SER A 569 28.86 5.70 -9.22
CA SER A 569 29.09 4.86 -10.38
C SER A 569 28.42 5.36 -11.66
N SER A 570 27.68 6.48 -11.59
CA SER A 570 27.11 7.12 -12.76
C SER A 570 28.23 7.59 -13.69
N GLU A 571 28.21 7.11 -14.93
CA GLU A 571 29.23 7.42 -15.95
C GLU A 571 28.91 8.73 -16.71
N ALA A 572 27.65 9.12 -16.70
CA ALA A 572 27.15 10.36 -17.26
C ALA A 572 26.59 11.27 -16.15
N SER A 573 26.92 12.56 -16.23
CA SER A 573 26.41 13.58 -15.32
C SER A 573 24.91 13.78 -15.43
N THR A 574 24.28 13.32 -16.52
CA THR A 574 22.84 13.41 -16.74
C THR A 574 22.04 12.73 -15.64
N ASP A 575 22.53 11.58 -15.16
CA ASP A 575 21.88 10.75 -14.13
C ASP A 575 21.80 11.47 -12.76
N LEU A 576 22.59 12.54 -12.58
CA LEU A 576 22.68 13.32 -11.33
C LEU A 576 21.80 14.57 -11.34
N ARG A 577 21.14 14.88 -12.47
CA ARG A 577 20.33 16.09 -12.61
C ARG A 577 19.10 16.02 -11.70
N THR A 578 18.69 17.19 -11.20
CA THR A 578 17.56 17.30 -10.27
C THR A 578 16.30 16.64 -10.82
N SER A 579 16.03 16.80 -12.11
CA SER A 579 14.83 16.33 -12.82
C SER A 579 14.94 14.90 -13.39
N ASP A 580 16.11 14.24 -13.32
CA ASP A 580 16.34 12.96 -13.99
C ASP A 580 15.49 11.82 -13.42
N ARG A 581 14.62 11.23 -14.23
CA ARG A 581 13.73 10.15 -13.83
C ARG A 581 14.04 8.87 -14.59
N GLN A 582 15.21 8.68 -15.20
CA GLN A 582 15.48 7.55 -16.09
C GLN A 582 15.25 6.17 -15.44
N ALA A 583 15.39 6.07 -14.11
CA ALA A 583 15.16 4.87 -13.31
C ALA A 583 13.86 4.90 -12.46
N MET A 584 12.86 5.70 -12.83
CA MET A 584 11.62 5.92 -12.04
C MET A 584 10.79 4.65 -11.75
N ASN A 585 10.91 3.62 -12.59
CA ASN A 585 10.20 2.33 -12.46
C ASN A 585 11.15 1.13 -12.60
N ASN A 586 12.46 1.35 -12.57
CA ASN A 586 13.42 0.28 -12.83
C ASN A 586 13.45 -0.72 -11.66
N THR A 587 12.75 -1.85 -11.79
CA THR A 587 12.84 -2.96 -10.81
C THR A 587 13.95 -3.97 -11.15
N SER A 588 14.77 -3.74 -12.18
CA SER A 588 15.75 -4.71 -12.70
C SER A 588 16.98 -4.84 -11.78
N TYR A 589 17.33 -3.76 -11.09
CA TYR A 589 18.23 -3.77 -9.92
C TYR A 589 17.58 -4.37 -8.66
N HIS A 590 16.30 -4.77 -8.75
CA HIS A 590 15.48 -5.31 -7.67
C HIS A 590 14.99 -6.73 -7.98
N ASP A 591 15.59 -7.42 -8.96
CA ASP A 591 15.38 -8.86 -9.12
C ASP A 591 15.99 -9.57 -7.89
N PRO A 592 15.18 -10.29 -7.09
CA PRO A 592 15.69 -11.10 -5.99
C PRO A 592 16.68 -12.19 -6.44
N ALA A 593 16.78 -12.48 -7.74
CA ALA A 593 17.85 -13.31 -8.31
C ALA A 593 19.20 -12.57 -8.49
N ARG A 594 19.24 -11.22 -8.36
CA ARG A 594 20.42 -10.37 -8.60
C ARG A 594 20.83 -9.47 -7.41
N GLY A 595 20.79 -9.95 -6.18
CA GLY A 595 21.68 -9.50 -5.09
C GLY A 595 21.62 -8.03 -4.63
N ARG A 596 22.47 -7.69 -3.66
CA ARG A 596 22.68 -6.34 -3.10
C ARG A 596 23.44 -5.45 -4.11
N THR A 597 23.26 -4.13 -4.06
CA THR A 597 23.96 -3.16 -4.94
C THR A 597 24.67 -2.06 -4.15
N ARG A 598 25.82 -1.59 -4.68
CA ARG A 598 26.63 -0.51 -4.11
C ARG A 598 26.15 0.90 -4.49
N GLN A 599 25.13 0.98 -5.35
CA GLN A 599 24.74 2.24 -6.00
C GLN A 599 23.51 2.88 -5.36
N ILE A 600 22.76 2.14 -4.54
CA ILE A 600 21.45 2.58 -4.04
C ILE A 600 21.47 2.71 -2.52
N GLY A 601 21.12 3.90 -2.06
CA GLY A 601 20.92 4.29 -0.67
C GLY A 601 19.47 4.63 -0.39
N VAL A 602 19.24 5.27 0.75
CA VAL A 602 17.90 5.61 1.24
C VAL A 602 17.97 6.92 1.98
N ARG A 603 16.94 7.74 1.78
CA ARG A 603 16.60 8.87 2.63
C ARG A 603 15.15 8.76 3.05
N ALA A 604 14.90 8.99 4.33
CA ALA A 604 13.55 9.01 4.88
C ALA A 604 13.15 10.45 5.25
N VAL A 605 11.85 10.67 5.28
CA VAL A 605 11.22 11.95 5.64
C VAL A 605 10.15 11.72 6.70
N ARG A 606 9.63 12.81 7.27
CA ARG A 606 8.49 12.79 8.18
C ARG A 606 7.67 14.06 7.99
N SER A 607 6.37 13.92 7.85
CA SER A 607 5.46 15.06 7.69
C SER A 607 5.53 15.95 8.94
N ALA A 608 5.66 17.26 8.78
CA ALA A 608 5.80 18.19 9.90
C ALA A 608 4.45 18.46 10.60
N ARG A 609 3.36 18.41 9.82
CA ARG A 609 2.00 18.40 10.36
C ARG A 609 1.32 17.12 9.90
N ILE A 610 0.75 16.40 10.85
CA ILE A 610 -0.21 15.35 10.54
C ILE A 610 -1.53 16.06 10.35
N ILE A 611 -1.96 16.19 9.09
CA ILE A 611 -3.34 16.54 8.79
C ILE A 611 -4.13 15.31 9.18
N PRO A 612 -4.90 15.33 10.29
CA PRO A 612 -5.79 14.23 10.60
C PRO A 612 -6.84 14.31 9.51
N HIS A 613 -6.71 13.49 8.47
CA HIS A 613 -7.87 13.26 7.66
C HIS A 613 -8.90 12.67 8.63
N ALA A 614 -9.99 13.42 8.83
CA ALA A 614 -11.27 12.86 9.21
C ALA A 614 -11.63 11.91 8.08
N SER A 615 -10.96 10.78 8.07
CA SER A 615 -11.51 9.59 7.53
C SER A 615 -12.92 9.53 8.07
N LYS A 616 -13.90 9.67 7.20
CA LYS A 616 -15.17 9.02 7.46
C LYS A 616 -14.86 7.56 7.83
N PRO A 617 -15.70 6.86 8.60
CA PRO A 617 -15.53 5.41 8.78
C PRO A 617 -15.31 4.68 7.44
N GLU A 618 -15.81 5.28 6.35
CA GLU A 618 -15.66 4.90 4.94
C GLU A 618 -14.25 5.12 4.33
N GLU A 619 -13.38 5.91 4.98
CA GLU A 619 -12.07 6.33 4.47
C GLU A 619 -10.90 6.04 5.45
N ARG A 620 -11.17 5.47 6.64
CA ARG A 620 -10.14 5.00 7.60
C ARG A 620 -9.91 3.52 7.37
N VAL A 621 -9.41 3.14 6.20
CA VAL A 621 -8.94 1.77 6.02
C VAL A 621 -7.55 1.64 6.63
N ASN A 622 -7.49 1.67 7.96
CA ASN A 622 -6.48 0.89 8.66
C ASN A 622 -6.81 -0.57 8.38
N VAL A 623 -6.16 -1.16 7.38
CA VAL A 623 -6.34 -2.59 7.08
C VAL A 623 -5.89 -3.48 8.26
N PHE A 624 -5.23 -2.95 9.31
CA PHE A 624 -4.59 -3.81 10.31
C PHE A 624 -4.64 -3.41 11.80
N ALA A 625 -5.36 -2.38 12.25
CA ALA A 625 -5.43 -2.12 13.70
C ALA A 625 -6.73 -1.41 14.17
N ALA A 626 -7.76 -2.20 14.46
CA ALA A 626 -8.68 -1.97 15.56
C ALA A 626 -9.04 -3.34 16.16
N GLN A 627 -8.90 -3.45 17.48
CA GLN A 627 -9.10 -4.68 18.24
C GLN A 627 -10.52 -5.21 18.04
N GLY A 628 -10.57 -6.37 17.39
CA GLY A 628 -11.78 -7.08 17.00
C GLY A 628 -11.37 -8.07 15.92
N ALA A 629 -10.50 -9.01 16.30
CA ALA A 629 -9.89 -10.05 15.48
C ALA A 629 -10.50 -10.20 14.08
N MET A 630 -9.99 -9.46 13.10
CA MET A 630 -10.17 -9.86 11.70
C MET A 630 -9.47 -11.22 11.60
N VAL A 631 -10.27 -12.27 11.52
CA VAL A 631 -9.77 -13.60 11.20
C VAL A 631 -9.01 -13.46 9.90
N GLY A 632 -7.72 -13.74 9.95
CA GLY A 632 -6.90 -13.77 8.76
C GLY A 632 -7.58 -14.67 7.75
N MET A 633 -8.02 -14.09 6.62
CA MET A 633 -8.36 -14.91 5.48
C MET A 633 -7.07 -15.64 5.08
N PRO A 634 -7.05 -16.98 5.08
CA PRO A 634 -5.85 -17.72 4.79
C PRO A 634 -5.44 -17.47 3.34
N ALA A 635 -4.23 -16.94 3.18
CA ALA A 635 -3.48 -17.11 1.95
C ALA A 635 -3.33 -18.62 1.69
N SER A 636 -3.86 -19.08 0.56
CA SER A 636 -3.62 -20.38 -0.06
C SER A 636 -3.81 -21.64 0.82
N GLY A 637 -5.07 -21.93 1.16
CA GLY A 637 -5.53 -23.28 1.50
C GLY A 637 -6.36 -23.88 0.36
N TRP A 638 -5.79 -23.97 -0.85
CA TRP A 638 -6.50 -24.20 -2.12
C TRP A 638 -7.09 -25.62 -2.36
N ASP A 639 -7.70 -26.26 -1.35
CA ASP A 639 -8.92 -27.07 -1.61
C ASP A 639 -9.72 -27.61 -0.41
N ASN A 640 -9.23 -27.60 0.82
CA ASN A 640 -9.96 -28.30 1.91
C ASN A 640 -10.08 -27.52 3.22
N GLN A 641 -9.72 -26.23 3.25
CA GLN A 641 -9.62 -25.49 4.51
C GLN A 641 -10.58 -24.30 4.67
N CYS A 642 -11.35 -23.91 3.64
CA CYS A 642 -12.37 -22.85 3.72
C CYS A 642 -13.79 -23.33 3.32
N ALA A 643 -14.00 -24.65 3.18
CA ALA A 643 -15.32 -25.21 2.87
C ALA A 643 -16.22 -25.21 4.12
N VAL A 644 -17.52 -24.99 3.93
CA VAL A 644 -18.52 -25.24 4.98
C VAL A 644 -18.53 -26.75 5.23
N VAL A 645 -18.17 -27.14 6.45
CA VAL A 645 -18.18 -28.52 6.90
C VAL A 645 -19.52 -28.81 7.56
N ILE A 646 -20.16 -29.92 7.17
CA ILE A 646 -21.38 -30.44 7.78
C ILE A 646 -21.11 -31.86 8.26
N GLU A 647 -21.28 -32.10 9.55
CA GLU A 647 -20.97 -33.38 10.20
C GLU A 647 -22.09 -33.77 11.18
N ASN A 648 -22.02 -35.00 11.71
CA ASN A 648 -22.91 -35.48 12.77
C ASN A 648 -24.40 -35.32 12.46
N ILE A 649 -24.79 -35.56 11.20
CA ILE A 649 -26.18 -35.49 10.75
C ILE A 649 -26.99 -36.57 11.46
N GLU A 650 -28.13 -36.21 12.03
CA GLU A 650 -29.07 -37.11 12.69
C GLU A 650 -30.50 -36.76 12.23
N LEU A 651 -31.25 -37.77 11.78
CA LEU A 651 -32.64 -37.61 11.35
C LEU A 651 -33.56 -38.21 12.40
N LYS A 652 -34.58 -37.48 12.86
CA LYS A 652 -35.58 -37.98 13.82
C LYS A 652 -37.00 -37.63 13.39
N PRO A 653 -37.97 -38.56 13.49
CA PRO A 653 -39.38 -38.22 13.41
C PRO A 653 -39.73 -37.15 14.45
N ARG A 654 -40.52 -36.15 14.06
CA ARG A 654 -41.02 -35.10 14.96
C ARG A 654 -42.51 -35.27 15.23
N ASP A 655 -43.28 -35.44 14.15
CA ASP A 655 -44.71 -35.73 14.19
C ASP A 655 -45.14 -36.46 12.89
N ALA A 656 -46.45 -36.62 12.67
CA ALA A 656 -46.99 -37.34 11.52
C ALA A 656 -46.67 -36.68 10.15
N LYS A 657 -46.31 -35.39 10.12
CA LYS A 657 -46.06 -34.64 8.88
C LYS A 657 -44.63 -34.13 8.77
N THR A 658 -43.87 -34.07 9.86
CA THR A 658 -42.53 -33.48 9.88
C THR A 658 -41.49 -34.35 10.57
N ALA A 659 -40.23 -34.15 10.17
CA ALA A 659 -39.05 -34.71 10.79
C ALA A 659 -38.03 -33.61 11.11
N THR A 660 -37.02 -33.93 11.91
CA THR A 660 -35.92 -33.03 12.27
C THR A 660 -34.60 -33.57 11.79
N ILE A 661 -33.75 -32.68 11.27
CA ILE A 661 -32.37 -32.97 10.88
C ILE A 661 -31.47 -32.14 11.79
N SER A 662 -30.73 -32.81 12.67
CA SER A 662 -29.73 -32.19 13.55
C SER A 662 -28.33 -32.41 13.00
N PHE A 663 -27.45 -31.42 13.01
CA PHE A 663 -26.09 -31.54 12.47
C PHE A 663 -25.15 -30.51 13.09
N ASP A 664 -23.85 -30.73 12.94
CA ASP A 664 -22.81 -29.76 13.25
C ASP A 664 -22.40 -29.02 11.97
N VAL A 665 -22.16 -27.72 12.08
CA VAL A 665 -21.69 -26.89 10.95
C VAL A 665 -20.51 -26.02 11.37
N ALA A 666 -19.47 -25.97 10.51
CA ALA A 666 -18.30 -25.15 10.77
C ALA A 666 -17.63 -24.58 9.51
N TRP A 667 -17.05 -23.40 9.63
CA TRP A 667 -16.10 -22.83 8.66
C TRP A 667 -15.21 -21.77 9.31
N LYS A 668 -14.05 -21.46 8.70
CA LYS A 668 -12.96 -20.72 9.36
C LYS A 668 -13.16 -19.20 9.47
N ASP A 669 -13.72 -18.56 8.45
CA ASP A 669 -13.68 -17.09 8.31
C ASP A 669 -15.08 -16.49 8.23
N SER A 670 -15.89 -16.71 9.28
CA SER A 670 -17.22 -16.10 9.35
C SER A 670 -17.17 -14.70 9.95
N TRP A 671 -17.99 -13.81 9.40
CA TRP A 671 -18.10 -12.42 9.81
C TRP A 671 -19.53 -11.88 9.66
N ARG A 672 -19.91 -10.97 10.56
CA ARG A 672 -21.12 -10.14 10.47
C ARG A 672 -20.80 -8.75 11.01
N ASN A 673 -21.14 -7.72 10.26
CA ASN A 673 -21.02 -6.31 10.65
C ASN A 673 -22.35 -5.58 10.39
N GLU A 674 -22.36 -4.25 10.52
CA GLU A 674 -23.54 -3.40 10.35
C GLU A 674 -24.00 -3.23 8.89
N HIS A 675 -23.21 -3.67 7.91
CA HIS A 675 -23.48 -3.49 6.49
C HIS A 675 -23.70 -4.79 5.73
N SER A 676 -23.06 -5.89 6.14
CA SER A 676 -23.13 -7.18 5.45
C SER A 676 -22.69 -8.31 6.40
N HIS A 677 -22.80 -9.55 5.92
CA HIS A 677 -22.34 -10.75 6.58
C HIS A 677 -22.06 -11.87 5.60
N ASP A 678 -21.26 -12.84 6.03
CA ASP A 678 -21.22 -14.14 5.39
C ASP A 678 -22.25 -15.11 6.00
N ALA A 679 -22.57 -16.14 5.24
CA ALA A 679 -23.49 -17.20 5.66
C ALA A 679 -23.12 -18.52 4.97
N ALA A 680 -23.62 -19.62 5.51
CA ALA A 680 -23.63 -20.91 4.82
C ALA A 680 -25.03 -21.18 4.28
N TRP A 681 -25.19 -21.37 2.96
CA TRP A 681 -26.37 -21.99 2.38
C TRP A 681 -26.31 -23.50 2.56
N VAL A 682 -27.23 -24.05 3.34
CA VAL A 682 -27.27 -25.45 3.73
C VAL A 682 -28.52 -26.12 3.20
N PHE A 683 -28.35 -27.26 2.53
CA PHE A 683 -29.45 -28.08 2.02
C PHE A 683 -29.12 -29.57 2.10
N PHE A 684 -30.15 -30.43 2.01
CA PHE A 684 -30.00 -31.87 2.18
C PHE A 684 -30.52 -32.66 0.97
N LYS A 685 -29.91 -33.83 0.75
CA LYS A 685 -30.32 -34.85 -0.20
C LYS A 685 -30.54 -36.16 0.54
N ALA A 686 -31.58 -36.91 0.16
CA ALA A 686 -31.96 -38.18 0.76
C ALA A 686 -32.10 -39.29 -0.29
N ARG A 687 -31.82 -40.54 0.07
CA ARG A 687 -32.08 -41.75 -0.74
C ARG A 687 -32.34 -42.97 0.13
N THR A 688 -33.20 -43.88 -0.31
CA THR A 688 -33.51 -45.13 0.41
C THR A 688 -32.66 -46.30 -0.13
N GLY A 689 -31.37 -46.30 0.20
CA GLY A 689 -30.40 -47.28 -0.29
C GLY A 689 -29.80 -46.96 -1.66
N ALA A 690 -28.75 -47.69 -2.06
CA ALA A 690 -28.19 -47.64 -3.41
C ALA A 690 -28.73 -48.85 -4.20
N PRO A 691 -29.25 -48.69 -5.44
CA PRO A 691 -29.00 -47.60 -6.39
C PRO A 691 -30.08 -46.50 -6.49
N ALA A 692 -30.91 -46.26 -5.46
CA ALA A 692 -31.97 -45.25 -5.55
C ALA A 692 -31.42 -43.83 -5.79
N ALA A 693 -32.13 -43.05 -6.62
CA ALA A 693 -31.76 -41.68 -6.94
C ALA A 693 -31.88 -40.77 -5.70
N TRP A 694 -30.94 -39.83 -5.58
CA TRP A 694 -31.02 -38.81 -4.53
C TRP A 694 -32.16 -37.84 -4.82
N ARG A 695 -33.04 -37.65 -3.84
CA ARG A 695 -34.10 -36.64 -3.86
C ARG A 695 -33.78 -35.51 -2.91
N HIS A 696 -34.32 -34.34 -3.20
CA HIS A 696 -34.14 -33.16 -2.35
C HIS A 696 -35.02 -33.25 -1.10
N VAL A 697 -34.45 -32.87 0.05
CA VAL A 697 -35.20 -32.74 1.29
C VAL A 697 -35.86 -31.38 1.31
N LYS A 698 -37.18 -31.34 1.50
CA LYS A 698 -37.94 -30.09 1.57
C LYS A 698 -38.04 -29.65 3.02
N LEU A 699 -37.63 -28.42 3.30
CA LEU A 699 -37.76 -27.82 4.63
C LEU A 699 -39.21 -27.39 4.91
N VAL A 700 -39.54 -27.18 6.17
CA VAL A 700 -40.81 -26.59 6.62
C VAL A 700 -40.47 -25.46 7.57
N ALA A 701 -41.06 -24.28 7.38
CA ALA A 701 -40.87 -23.13 8.25
C ALA A 701 -42.15 -22.28 8.28
N ASP A 702 -42.46 -21.71 9.45
CA ASP A 702 -43.60 -20.81 9.70
C ASP A 702 -43.23 -19.31 9.62
N ARG A 703 -41.93 -19.00 9.58
CA ARG A 703 -41.36 -17.65 9.49
C ARG A 703 -39.95 -17.72 8.90
N VAL A 704 -39.40 -16.58 8.48
CA VAL A 704 -38.11 -16.51 7.78
C VAL A 704 -36.92 -16.76 8.72
N VAL A 705 -36.84 -16.05 9.85
CA VAL A 705 -35.70 -16.12 10.77
C VAL A 705 -36.09 -16.92 12.01
N ASN A 706 -35.26 -17.89 12.36
CA ASN A 706 -35.41 -18.82 13.48
C ASN A 706 -36.83 -19.42 13.56
N PRO A 707 -37.25 -20.22 12.56
CA PRO A 707 -38.59 -20.78 12.52
C PRO A 707 -38.90 -21.72 13.68
N SER A 708 -40.20 -21.90 13.96
CA SER A 708 -40.67 -22.75 15.05
C SER A 708 -40.12 -24.18 14.90
N GLY A 709 -39.43 -24.64 15.94
CA GLY A 709 -38.85 -25.97 15.96
C GLY A 709 -37.47 -26.11 15.34
N TYR A 710 -36.91 -25.02 14.80
CA TYR A 710 -35.49 -24.91 14.53
C TYR A 710 -34.79 -24.50 15.82
N ASP A 711 -33.62 -25.07 16.08
CA ASP A 711 -32.90 -24.84 17.33
C ASP A 711 -31.39 -25.05 17.13
N GLN A 712 -30.61 -24.66 18.13
CA GLN A 712 -29.21 -24.97 18.28
C GLN A 712 -28.97 -25.40 19.72
N LYS A 713 -28.49 -26.63 19.93
CA LYS A 713 -27.96 -26.99 21.25
C LYS A 713 -26.57 -26.37 21.41
N GLN A 714 -26.49 -25.29 22.18
CA GLN A 714 -25.26 -24.52 22.37
C GLN A 714 -24.15 -25.44 22.92
N LYS A 715 -23.04 -25.58 22.18
CA LYS A 715 -21.76 -26.08 22.73
C LYS A 715 -21.23 -25.01 23.68
N GLU A 716 -20.54 -25.39 24.75
CA GLU A 716 -20.03 -24.47 25.78
C GLU A 716 -19.13 -23.35 25.21
N ASP A 717 -18.52 -23.60 24.04
CA ASP A 717 -17.67 -22.72 23.23
C ASP A 717 -18.23 -22.45 21.80
N GLY A 718 -19.49 -22.81 21.54
CA GLY A 718 -20.10 -22.77 20.20
C GLY A 718 -20.62 -21.39 19.80
N THR A 719 -20.49 -21.06 18.52
CA THR A 719 -21.01 -19.81 17.94
C THR A 719 -22.53 -19.86 17.85
N LYS A 720 -23.22 -18.87 18.43
CA LYS A 720 -24.67 -18.70 18.26
C LYS A 720 -25.01 -18.26 16.82
N VAL A 721 -25.98 -18.92 16.21
CA VAL A 721 -26.37 -18.66 14.81
C VAL A 721 -27.84 -18.28 14.64
N ASP A 722 -28.11 -17.48 13.61
CA ASP A 722 -29.45 -17.30 13.05
C ASP A 722 -29.67 -18.31 11.93
N LEU A 723 -30.85 -18.93 11.92
CA LEU A 723 -31.29 -19.91 10.92
C LEU A 723 -32.35 -19.25 10.05
N ILE A 724 -32.04 -19.04 8.77
CA ILE A 724 -32.83 -18.23 7.86
C ILE A 724 -33.38 -19.12 6.74
N VAL A 725 -34.66 -19.42 6.77
CA VAL A 725 -35.35 -20.20 5.74
C VAL A 725 -36.10 -19.24 4.82
N PRO A 726 -35.72 -19.14 3.54
CA PRO A 726 -36.46 -18.31 2.60
C PRO A 726 -37.93 -18.73 2.49
N GLU A 727 -38.82 -17.75 2.40
CA GLU A 727 -40.25 -17.97 2.15
C GLU A 727 -40.54 -18.13 0.65
N GLY A 728 -41.79 -18.44 0.30
CA GLY A 728 -42.23 -18.58 -1.10
C GLY A 728 -42.16 -20.01 -1.65
N ALA A 729 -42.64 -20.18 -2.88
CA ALA A 729 -42.79 -21.49 -3.53
C ALA A 729 -41.46 -22.24 -3.75
N ASP A 730 -40.35 -21.50 -3.81
CA ASP A 730 -38.97 -21.95 -3.99
C ASP A 730 -38.11 -21.85 -2.70
N GLY A 731 -38.71 -21.35 -1.62
CA GLY A 731 -38.04 -21.00 -0.37
C GLY A 731 -37.48 -22.19 0.42
N PHE A 732 -38.24 -23.28 0.46
CA PHE A 732 -38.01 -24.46 1.31
C PHE A 732 -36.97 -25.46 0.77
N THR A 733 -36.05 -25.00 -0.06
CA THR A 733 -34.98 -25.81 -0.69
C THR A 733 -33.68 -25.81 0.12
N GLY A 734 -33.60 -24.99 1.16
CA GLY A 734 -32.45 -24.91 2.05
C GLY A 734 -32.59 -23.72 3.00
N ALA A 735 -31.56 -23.48 3.80
CA ALA A 735 -31.53 -22.37 4.74
C ALA A 735 -30.15 -21.72 4.80
N PHE A 736 -30.09 -20.42 5.08
CA PHE A 736 -28.85 -19.74 5.44
C PHE A 736 -28.58 -19.86 6.93
N ILE A 737 -27.33 -20.12 7.29
CA ILE A 737 -26.83 -20.06 8.66
C ILE A 737 -25.82 -18.91 8.73
N ARG A 738 -26.06 -17.93 9.59
CA ARG A 738 -25.14 -16.80 9.84
C ARG A 738 -24.90 -16.61 11.33
N ARG A 739 -23.87 -15.84 11.70
CA ARG A 739 -23.69 -15.40 13.10
C ARG A 739 -24.92 -14.61 13.58
N ALA A 740 -25.42 -14.96 14.77
CA ALA A 740 -26.56 -14.26 15.37
C ALA A 740 -26.21 -12.83 15.84
N ALA A 741 -24.96 -12.60 16.23
CA ALA A 741 -24.45 -11.29 16.65
C ALA A 741 -23.31 -10.82 15.73
N PRO A 742 -23.05 -9.50 15.64
CA PRO A 742 -21.87 -8.98 14.98
C PRO A 742 -20.59 -9.59 15.55
N GLY A 743 -19.60 -9.82 14.69
CA GLY A 743 -18.32 -10.40 15.07
C GLY A 743 -17.67 -11.16 13.93
N THR A 744 -16.43 -11.56 14.16
CA THR A 744 -15.54 -12.24 13.23
C THR A 744 -14.92 -13.45 13.93
N GLY A 745 -14.66 -14.53 13.22
CA GLY A 745 -14.14 -15.75 13.86
C GLY A 745 -14.21 -16.99 12.96
N PRO A 746 -13.69 -18.13 13.42
CA PRO A 746 -14.28 -19.42 13.07
C PRO A 746 -15.73 -19.46 13.53
N LEU A 747 -16.61 -20.03 12.70
CA LEU A 747 -17.95 -20.40 13.11
C LEU A 747 -17.94 -21.91 13.37
N ASN A 748 -18.36 -22.30 14.57
CA ASN A 748 -18.60 -23.70 14.92
C ASN A 748 -19.92 -23.76 15.70
N ALA A 749 -20.97 -24.28 15.06
CA ALA A 749 -22.28 -24.45 15.65
C ALA A 749 -22.62 -25.93 15.73
N GLY A 750 -22.79 -26.42 16.96
CA GLY A 750 -23.18 -27.79 17.23
C GLY A 750 -24.68 -27.99 17.21
N ARG A 751 -25.13 -29.16 16.75
CA ARG A 751 -26.53 -29.63 16.84
C ARG A 751 -27.54 -28.57 16.38
N VAL A 752 -27.24 -27.92 15.26
CA VAL A 752 -28.21 -27.10 14.53
C VAL A 752 -29.31 -28.01 14.03
N THR A 753 -30.57 -27.64 14.28
CA THR A 753 -31.75 -28.46 13.97
C THR A 753 -32.62 -27.77 12.93
N PHE A 754 -32.85 -28.43 11.80
CA PHE A 754 -33.81 -28.03 10.78
C PHE A 754 -35.06 -28.92 10.84
N VAL A 755 -36.22 -28.35 10.49
CA VAL A 755 -37.48 -29.09 10.33
C VAL A 755 -37.73 -29.34 8.85
N CYS A 756 -38.01 -30.60 8.49
CA CYS A 756 -38.30 -31.01 7.12
C CYS A 756 -39.62 -31.76 7.01
N ASP A 757 -40.15 -31.81 5.79
CA ASP A 757 -41.33 -32.60 5.44
C ASP A 757 -40.98 -34.09 5.55
N ALA A 758 -41.74 -34.83 6.37
CA ALA A 758 -41.54 -36.25 6.60
C ALA A 758 -41.66 -37.05 5.28
N ALA A 759 -42.49 -36.62 4.33
CA ALA A 759 -42.61 -37.27 3.03
C ALA A 759 -41.29 -37.19 2.22
N SER A 760 -40.53 -36.12 2.36
CA SER A 760 -39.25 -35.94 1.65
C SER A 760 -38.14 -36.88 2.14
N VAL A 761 -38.29 -37.42 3.36
CA VAL A 761 -37.34 -38.34 4.01
C VAL A 761 -37.91 -39.75 4.24
N ALA A 762 -39.12 -40.03 3.73
CA ALA A 762 -39.81 -41.31 3.93
C ALA A 762 -38.98 -42.53 3.49
N GLY A 763 -38.98 -43.59 4.30
CA GLY A 763 -38.24 -44.83 4.02
C GLY A 763 -36.76 -44.81 4.41
N LEU A 764 -36.26 -43.72 5.00
CA LEU A 764 -34.98 -43.72 5.72
C LEU A 764 -35.16 -44.34 7.12
N PRO A 765 -34.22 -45.16 7.60
CA PRO A 765 -34.22 -45.62 8.99
C PRO A 765 -34.12 -44.43 9.95
N ALA A 766 -34.82 -44.50 11.09
CA ALA A 766 -34.90 -43.40 12.07
C ALA A 766 -33.55 -43.10 12.78
N ASP A 767 -32.55 -43.94 12.59
CA ASP A 767 -31.22 -43.90 13.21
C ASP A 767 -30.06 -44.02 12.20
N GLY A 768 -30.35 -44.24 10.90
CA GLY A 768 -29.32 -44.47 9.89
C GLY A 768 -29.03 -43.25 9.01
N THR A 769 -27.79 -42.77 9.06
CA THR A 769 -27.29 -41.61 8.29
C THR A 769 -26.85 -41.95 6.86
N ASP A 770 -26.78 -43.24 6.51
CA ASP A 770 -26.24 -43.71 5.23
C ASP A 770 -27.06 -43.28 4.00
N GLY A 771 -28.29 -42.83 4.22
CA GLY A 771 -29.21 -42.34 3.19
C GLY A 771 -29.40 -40.83 3.15
N ILE A 772 -28.71 -40.03 3.98
CA ILE A 772 -28.82 -38.55 3.99
C ILE A 772 -27.45 -37.89 3.81
N ARG A 773 -27.42 -36.76 3.08
CA ARG A 773 -26.22 -35.94 2.85
C ARG A 773 -26.56 -34.46 3.00
N GLY A 774 -25.74 -33.74 3.77
CA GLY A 774 -25.79 -32.30 3.90
C GLY A 774 -24.76 -31.64 2.98
N MET A 775 -25.16 -30.54 2.34
CA MET A 775 -24.32 -29.72 1.47
C MET A 775 -24.26 -28.31 2.02
N GLY A 776 -23.05 -27.76 2.12
CA GLY A 776 -22.81 -26.40 2.59
C GLY A 776 -22.10 -25.56 1.52
N ILE A 777 -22.64 -24.37 1.23
CA ILE A 777 -22.04 -23.41 0.29
C ILE A 777 -21.85 -22.09 1.02
N GLN A 778 -20.62 -21.57 1.06
CA GLN A 778 -20.38 -20.26 1.67
C GLN A 778 -20.88 -19.15 0.75
N MET A 779 -21.63 -18.22 1.33
CA MET A 779 -22.31 -17.12 0.67
C MET A 779 -21.97 -15.79 1.36
N VAL A 780 -22.12 -14.69 0.64
CA VAL A 780 -21.99 -13.32 1.13
C VAL A 780 -23.30 -12.59 0.86
N TYR A 781 -23.81 -11.89 1.87
CA TYR A 781 -25.00 -11.05 1.73
C TYR A 781 -24.65 -9.73 1.03
N VAL A 782 -25.21 -9.50 -0.15
CA VAL A 782 -25.13 -8.23 -0.88
C VAL A 782 -26.39 -7.42 -0.53
N PRO A 783 -26.25 -6.29 0.19
CA PRO A 783 -27.39 -5.51 0.67
C PRO A 783 -28.24 -4.89 -0.43
N GLU A 784 -29.49 -4.57 -0.09
CA GLU A 784 -30.34 -3.73 -0.93
C GLU A 784 -29.74 -2.33 -1.05
N GLY A 785 -29.90 -1.70 -2.22
CA GLY A 785 -29.56 -0.30 -2.40
C GLY A 785 -29.01 0.05 -3.77
N PRO A 786 -28.80 1.36 -4.01
CA PRO A 786 -28.37 1.87 -5.30
C PRO A 786 -26.91 1.54 -5.58
N PHE A 787 -26.59 1.38 -6.87
CA PHE A 787 -25.24 1.13 -7.36
C PHE A 787 -25.11 1.66 -8.79
N ALA A 788 -23.89 1.65 -9.33
CA ALA A 788 -23.62 2.13 -10.68
C ALA A 788 -23.27 0.99 -11.63
N LEU A 789 -23.74 1.09 -12.87
CA LEU A 789 -23.41 0.24 -14.01
C LEU A 789 -22.45 0.99 -14.94
N GLY A 790 -21.38 0.31 -15.34
CA GLY A 790 -20.29 0.92 -16.06
C GLY A 790 -19.28 1.62 -15.15
N ALA A 791 -18.05 1.72 -15.64
CA ALA A 791 -16.93 2.33 -14.92
C ALA A 791 -16.49 3.68 -15.53
N GLY A 792 -16.98 3.99 -16.73
CA GLY A 792 -16.70 5.25 -17.41
C GLY A 792 -15.33 5.36 -18.07
N GLY A 793 -14.54 4.28 -18.07
CA GLY A 793 -13.26 4.19 -18.77
C GLY A 793 -13.41 3.76 -20.22
N ALA A 794 -12.39 3.07 -20.75
CA ALA A 794 -12.35 2.58 -22.13
C ALA A 794 -12.88 1.14 -22.28
N GLU A 795 -13.76 0.69 -21.37
CA GLU A 795 -14.30 -0.66 -21.38
C GLU A 795 -15.11 -0.93 -22.65
N VAL A 796 -14.87 -2.10 -23.22
CA VAL A 796 -15.50 -2.54 -24.46
C VAL A 796 -16.91 -3.01 -24.16
N GLY A 797 -17.91 -2.41 -24.80
CA GLY A 797 -19.32 -2.78 -24.61
C GLY A 797 -19.92 -2.37 -23.26
N GLY A 798 -19.19 -1.62 -22.43
CA GLY A 798 -19.63 -1.25 -21.08
C GLY A 798 -20.94 -0.45 -21.06
N PHE A 799 -21.67 -0.60 -19.94
CA PHE A 799 -22.86 0.19 -19.66
C PHE A 799 -22.52 1.67 -19.46
N HIS A 800 -23.44 2.54 -19.86
CA HIS A 800 -23.38 3.98 -19.60
C HIS A 800 -24.78 4.58 -19.62
N GLN A 801 -24.93 5.74 -19.02
CA GLN A 801 -26.09 6.59 -19.19
C GLN A 801 -25.95 7.36 -20.50
N PHE A 802 -27.00 7.33 -21.32
CA PHE A 802 -27.06 8.13 -22.54
C PHE A 802 -27.30 9.60 -22.19
N VAL A 803 -26.43 10.51 -22.65
CA VAL A 803 -26.54 11.95 -22.35
C VAL A 803 -26.82 12.75 -23.62
N ASP A 804 -25.86 12.81 -24.54
CA ASP A 804 -25.88 13.69 -25.72
C ASP A 804 -25.50 12.97 -27.04
N GLY A 805 -25.42 11.63 -27.00
CA GLY A 805 -24.99 10.80 -28.13
C GLY A 805 -23.50 10.84 -28.44
N ARG A 806 -22.69 11.63 -27.71
CA ARG A 806 -21.22 11.70 -27.84
C ARG A 806 -20.52 11.18 -26.58
N ASN A 807 -21.07 11.47 -25.41
CA ASN A 807 -20.60 10.99 -24.13
C ASN A 807 -21.04 9.52 -23.92
N THR A 808 -20.05 8.63 -23.89
CA THR A 808 -20.25 7.20 -23.60
C THR A 808 -19.61 6.77 -22.28
N SER A 809 -19.09 7.72 -21.49
CA SER A 809 -18.34 7.47 -20.25
C SER A 809 -19.12 7.71 -18.97
N THR A 810 -20.33 8.25 -19.03
CA THR A 810 -21.12 8.49 -17.82
C THR A 810 -21.70 7.17 -17.29
N PRO A 811 -21.37 6.70 -16.08
CA PRO A 811 -21.98 5.49 -15.52
C PRO A 811 -23.48 5.67 -15.28
N TYR A 812 -24.24 4.58 -15.41
CA TYR A 812 -25.69 4.60 -15.15
C TYR A 812 -25.99 4.22 -13.70
N ARG A 813 -26.72 5.07 -12.97
CA ARG A 813 -27.09 4.79 -11.57
C ARG A 813 -28.41 4.00 -11.51
N VAL A 814 -28.35 2.77 -10.99
CA VAL A 814 -29.55 2.01 -10.62
C VAL A 814 -30.02 2.50 -9.25
N THR A 815 -31.23 3.04 -9.18
CA THR A 815 -31.77 3.69 -7.97
C THR A 815 -32.94 2.95 -7.33
N GLY A 816 -33.46 1.90 -7.96
CA GLY A 816 -34.59 1.14 -7.46
C GLY A 816 -34.77 -0.22 -8.14
N PRO A 817 -35.69 -1.06 -7.64
CA PRO A 817 -35.98 -2.39 -8.19
C PRO A 817 -36.90 -2.37 -9.42
N GLY A 818 -37.30 -1.17 -9.89
CA GLY A 818 -38.19 -1.01 -11.05
C GLY A 818 -37.54 -1.33 -12.39
N ALA A 819 -38.33 -1.24 -13.45
CA ALA A 819 -37.85 -1.36 -14.82
C ALA A 819 -36.83 -0.26 -15.14
N ILE A 820 -35.79 -0.60 -15.91
CA ILE A 820 -34.73 0.32 -16.32
C ILE A 820 -34.94 0.67 -17.81
N PRO A 821 -35.31 1.91 -18.15
CA PRO A 821 -35.46 2.31 -19.54
C PRO A 821 -34.14 2.19 -20.30
N THR A 822 -34.17 1.56 -21.48
CA THR A 822 -33.01 1.42 -22.36
C THR A 822 -33.22 2.19 -23.66
N GLY A 823 -32.18 2.89 -24.11
CA GLY A 823 -32.25 3.58 -25.39
C GLY A 823 -31.34 4.79 -25.48
N ARG A 824 -31.42 5.43 -26.63
CA ARG A 824 -30.60 6.59 -27.01
C ARG A 824 -31.30 7.91 -26.70
N LYS A 825 -31.99 7.99 -25.55
CA LYS A 825 -32.58 9.22 -25.01
C LYS A 825 -31.86 9.61 -23.71
N GLN A 826 -31.82 10.91 -23.44
CA GLN A 826 -31.15 11.45 -22.26
C GLN A 826 -31.62 10.76 -20.97
N GLY A 827 -30.67 10.28 -20.16
CA GLY A 827 -30.93 9.61 -18.89
C GLY A 827 -31.23 8.12 -18.98
N GLN A 828 -31.28 7.51 -20.17
CA GLN A 828 -31.55 6.07 -20.33
C GLN A 828 -30.26 5.23 -20.28
N LEU A 829 -30.40 3.94 -19.94
CA LEU A 829 -29.28 3.00 -19.95
C LEU A 829 -28.94 2.62 -21.40
N TRP A 830 -27.67 2.68 -21.74
CA TRP A 830 -27.14 2.22 -23.02
C TRP A 830 -25.85 1.40 -22.86
N ALA A 831 -25.49 0.63 -23.88
CA ALA A 831 -24.25 -0.14 -23.93
C ALA A 831 -23.43 0.27 -25.15
N ARG A 832 -22.11 0.36 -25.01
CA ARG A 832 -21.23 0.71 -26.14
C ARG A 832 -21.18 -0.41 -27.19
N ASN A 833 -20.64 -0.11 -28.36
CA ASN A 833 -20.42 -1.09 -29.42
C ASN A 833 -19.64 -2.32 -28.89
N HIS A 834 -19.93 -3.49 -29.47
CA HIS A 834 -19.36 -4.81 -29.13
C HIS A 834 -19.90 -5.50 -27.87
N GLY A 835 -20.79 -4.85 -27.11
CA GLY A 835 -21.37 -5.43 -25.89
C GLY A 835 -22.69 -6.15 -26.03
N GLY A 836 -23.17 -6.46 -27.24
CA GLY A 836 -24.56 -6.89 -27.49
C GLY A 836 -25.57 -5.74 -27.29
N PRO A 837 -26.35 -5.31 -28.31
CA PRO A 837 -27.15 -4.10 -28.19
C PRO A 837 -28.32 -4.28 -27.21
N LEU A 838 -28.51 -3.29 -26.33
CA LEU A 838 -29.81 -3.09 -25.67
C LEU A 838 -30.84 -2.68 -26.75
N VAL A 839 -32.12 -2.89 -26.47
CA VAL A 839 -33.18 -2.46 -27.39
C VAL A 839 -33.37 -0.96 -27.26
N ASP A 840 -33.24 -0.23 -28.38
CA ASP A 840 -33.48 1.21 -28.38
C ASP A 840 -34.97 1.51 -28.20
N GLY A 841 -35.30 2.32 -27.19
CA GLY A 841 -36.69 2.54 -26.75
C GLY A 841 -37.31 1.36 -26.00
N GLY A 842 -36.50 0.39 -25.55
CA GLY A 842 -36.93 -0.74 -24.72
C GLY A 842 -36.77 -0.50 -23.22
N GLU A 843 -36.81 -1.59 -22.45
CA GLU A 843 -36.50 -1.60 -21.03
C GLU A 843 -35.88 -2.93 -20.61
N ILE A 844 -35.10 -2.90 -19.51
CA ILE A 844 -34.85 -4.09 -18.69
C ILE A 844 -36.04 -4.17 -17.73
N PRO A 845 -36.95 -5.16 -17.86
CA PRO A 845 -38.17 -5.22 -17.08
C PRO A 845 -37.89 -5.48 -15.60
N ALA A 846 -38.75 -5.00 -14.71
CA ALA A 846 -38.60 -5.18 -13.26
C ALA A 846 -38.55 -6.66 -12.80
N THR A 847 -39.05 -7.58 -13.63
CA THR A 847 -38.96 -9.02 -13.37
C THR A 847 -37.54 -9.58 -13.54
N TYR A 848 -36.67 -8.88 -14.27
CA TYR A 848 -35.26 -9.26 -14.42
C TYR A 848 -34.48 -8.77 -13.18
N PRO A 849 -33.72 -9.63 -12.48
CA PRO A 849 -32.97 -9.21 -11.30
C PRO A 849 -31.93 -8.13 -11.63
N ASN A 850 -32.28 -6.88 -11.30
CA ASN A 850 -31.48 -5.70 -11.65
C ASN A 850 -30.39 -5.38 -10.62
N GLY A 851 -30.23 -6.21 -9.58
CA GLY A 851 -29.27 -6.04 -8.51
C GLY A 851 -29.66 -5.07 -7.40
N HIS A 852 -30.74 -4.27 -7.53
CA HIS A 852 -31.13 -3.34 -6.47
C HIS A 852 -31.53 -4.08 -5.19
N THR A 853 -32.42 -5.06 -5.29
CA THR A 853 -32.86 -5.92 -4.17
C THR A 853 -31.69 -6.72 -3.60
N ALA A 854 -31.71 -6.97 -2.28
CA ALA A 854 -30.69 -7.77 -1.62
C ALA A 854 -30.63 -9.22 -2.13
N PHE A 855 -29.43 -9.78 -2.20
CA PHE A 855 -29.21 -11.18 -2.57
C PHE A 855 -27.96 -11.76 -1.89
N TYR A 856 -27.91 -13.08 -1.78
CA TYR A 856 -26.71 -13.81 -1.40
C TYR A 856 -25.95 -14.26 -2.64
N CYS A 857 -24.65 -14.02 -2.67
CA CYS A 857 -23.75 -14.52 -3.71
C CYS A 857 -22.82 -15.58 -3.14
N MET A 858 -22.57 -16.66 -3.88
CA MET A 858 -21.50 -17.60 -3.51
C MET A 858 -20.18 -16.84 -3.31
N LYS A 859 -19.50 -17.10 -2.20
CA LYS A 859 -18.22 -16.44 -1.88
C LYS A 859 -17.10 -16.87 -2.84
N PHE A 860 -17.14 -18.13 -3.28
CA PHE A 860 -16.19 -18.74 -4.21
C PHE A 860 -16.95 -19.39 -5.37
N GLN A 861 -16.28 -19.59 -6.52
CA GLN A 861 -16.80 -20.44 -7.59
C GLN A 861 -16.99 -21.89 -7.14
N ILE A 862 -17.83 -22.65 -7.85
CA ILE A 862 -18.08 -24.07 -7.56
C ILE A 862 -16.73 -24.79 -7.41
N SER A 863 -16.45 -25.36 -6.25
CA SER A 863 -15.20 -26.10 -6.00
C SER A 863 -15.20 -27.49 -6.65
N PRO A 864 -14.02 -28.08 -6.94
CA PRO A 864 -13.94 -29.47 -7.38
C PRO A 864 -14.62 -30.44 -6.41
N ALA A 865 -14.48 -30.23 -5.11
CA ALA A 865 -15.15 -31.05 -4.09
C ALA A 865 -16.68 -30.95 -4.16
N GLN A 866 -17.25 -29.73 -4.27
CA GLN A 866 -18.69 -29.53 -4.42
C GLN A 866 -19.22 -30.15 -5.71
N TYR A 867 -18.48 -30.02 -6.82
CA TYR A 867 -18.89 -30.59 -8.09
C TYR A 867 -18.80 -32.13 -8.09
N ALA A 868 -17.78 -32.71 -7.45
CA ALA A 868 -17.66 -34.16 -7.28
C ALA A 868 -18.82 -34.73 -6.44
N GLU A 869 -19.20 -34.06 -5.35
CA GLU A 869 -20.35 -34.44 -4.53
C GLU A 869 -21.67 -34.31 -5.30
N PHE A 870 -21.82 -33.29 -6.14
CA PHE A 870 -22.95 -33.19 -7.07
C PHE A 870 -22.99 -34.38 -8.03
N LEU A 871 -21.89 -34.73 -8.70
CA LEU A 871 -21.83 -35.88 -9.62
C LEU A 871 -22.12 -37.21 -8.89
N ASN A 872 -21.64 -37.38 -7.67
CA ASN A 872 -21.94 -38.56 -6.82
C ASN A 872 -23.43 -38.64 -6.42
N ALA A 873 -24.17 -37.53 -6.52
CA ALA A 873 -25.59 -37.47 -6.23
C ALA A 873 -26.48 -37.69 -7.46
N LEU A 874 -25.91 -37.83 -8.66
CA LEU A 874 -26.67 -38.03 -9.91
C LEU A 874 -26.78 -39.52 -10.29
N PRO A 875 -27.82 -39.89 -11.08
CA PRO A 875 -27.83 -41.17 -11.79
C PRO A 875 -26.55 -41.35 -12.64
N PRO A 876 -25.98 -42.57 -12.77
CA PRO A 876 -24.72 -42.79 -13.47
C PRO A 876 -24.66 -42.25 -14.90
N GLU A 877 -25.77 -42.31 -15.64
CA GLU A 877 -25.90 -41.77 -17.00
C GLU A 877 -25.75 -40.24 -17.02
N GLN A 878 -26.54 -39.53 -16.20
CA GLN A 878 -26.45 -38.07 -16.06
C GLN A 878 -25.08 -37.62 -15.52
N ALA A 879 -24.51 -38.39 -14.58
CA ALA A 879 -23.15 -38.14 -14.11
C ALA A 879 -22.13 -38.33 -15.23
N GLY A 880 -22.31 -39.33 -16.10
CA GLY A 880 -21.47 -39.60 -17.26
C GLY A 880 -21.51 -38.48 -18.31
N GLU A 881 -22.70 -37.96 -18.62
CA GLU A 881 -22.89 -36.80 -19.52
C GLU A 881 -22.16 -35.56 -19.01
N ARG A 882 -22.20 -35.35 -17.69
CA ARG A 882 -21.58 -34.19 -17.02
C ARG A 882 -20.09 -34.39 -16.71
N PHE A 883 -19.65 -35.64 -16.73
CA PHE A 883 -18.27 -36.09 -16.69
C PHE A 883 -17.75 -36.44 -18.10
N GLY A 884 -18.20 -35.72 -19.12
CA GLY A 884 -17.74 -35.86 -20.50
C GLY A 884 -16.53 -34.96 -20.78
N GLY A 885 -15.56 -35.45 -21.56
CA GLY A 885 -14.42 -34.64 -22.00
C GLY A 885 -14.27 -34.59 -23.51
N THR A 886 -13.97 -33.41 -24.05
CA THR A 886 -13.54 -33.24 -25.44
C THR A 886 -12.05 -33.56 -25.56
N VAL A 887 -11.61 -34.12 -26.70
CA VAL A 887 -10.21 -34.47 -26.96
C VAL A 887 -9.43 -33.24 -27.45
N PHE A 888 -8.37 -32.89 -26.73
CA PHE A 888 -7.32 -31.98 -27.18
C PHE A 888 -5.98 -32.69 -26.98
N ASN A 889 -5.23 -33.01 -28.03
CA ASN A 889 -3.92 -33.70 -27.95
C ASN A 889 -3.89 -34.92 -27.00
N LYS A 890 -4.83 -35.86 -27.12
CA LYS A 890 -4.93 -37.06 -26.24
C LYS A 890 -5.13 -36.75 -24.73
N VAL A 891 -5.72 -35.61 -24.38
CA VAL A 891 -6.16 -35.30 -23.00
C VAL A 891 -7.66 -34.99 -22.99
N VAL A 892 -8.36 -35.50 -21.96
CA VAL A 892 -9.82 -35.49 -21.77
C VAL A 892 -10.20 -34.39 -20.76
N TYR A 893 -11.15 -33.50 -21.11
CA TYR A 893 -11.51 -32.31 -20.30
C TYR A 893 -12.96 -32.31 -19.79
N SER A 894 -13.28 -33.25 -18.91
CA SER A 894 -13.77 -33.05 -17.53
C SER A 894 -13.53 -34.41 -16.86
N GLY A 895 -13.03 -34.40 -15.62
CA GLY A 895 -12.48 -35.61 -14.98
C GLY A 895 -10.96 -35.69 -14.87
N LYS A 896 -10.22 -34.76 -15.48
CA LYS A 896 -8.78 -34.54 -15.19
C LYS A 896 -8.38 -33.08 -14.95
N ASN A 897 -9.04 -32.09 -15.59
CA ASN A 897 -8.65 -30.67 -15.46
C ASN A 897 -9.62 -29.77 -14.68
N GLY A 898 -10.88 -30.17 -14.45
CA GLY A 898 -11.73 -29.58 -13.40
C GLY A 898 -11.34 -30.06 -11.99
N HIS A 899 -10.18 -30.73 -11.89
CA HIS A 899 -9.66 -31.42 -10.72
C HIS A 899 -10.59 -32.44 -10.05
N VAL A 900 -11.74 -32.77 -10.65
CA VAL A 900 -12.54 -33.94 -10.27
C VAL A 900 -11.97 -35.17 -10.97
N SER A 901 -11.86 -36.30 -10.27
CA SER A 901 -11.43 -37.60 -10.81
C SER A 901 -12.27 -38.73 -10.20
N LYS A 902 -12.16 -39.97 -10.68
CA LYS A 902 -12.72 -41.14 -9.99
C LYS A 902 -11.66 -41.80 -9.13
N ASP A 903 -12.03 -42.27 -7.94
CA ASP A 903 -11.20 -43.15 -7.12
C ASP A 903 -11.25 -44.61 -7.64
N ASP A 904 -10.51 -45.52 -7.00
CA ASP A 904 -10.43 -46.94 -7.38
C ASP A 904 -11.78 -47.67 -7.28
N LYS A 905 -12.76 -47.09 -6.57
CA LYS A 905 -14.13 -47.61 -6.42
C LYS A 905 -15.11 -46.93 -7.38
N GLY A 906 -14.64 -46.06 -8.27
CA GLY A 906 -15.44 -45.34 -9.25
C GLY A 906 -16.19 -44.13 -8.70
N ARG A 907 -15.96 -43.72 -7.45
CA ARG A 907 -16.57 -42.53 -6.82
C ARG A 907 -15.86 -41.27 -7.31
N PHE A 908 -16.62 -40.21 -7.60
CA PHE A 908 -16.04 -38.91 -7.94
C PHE A 908 -15.41 -38.27 -6.71
N ILE A 909 -14.18 -37.77 -6.85
CA ILE A 909 -13.43 -37.04 -5.83
C ILE A 909 -12.88 -35.76 -6.42
N GLY A 910 -13.01 -34.65 -5.69
CA GLY A 910 -12.33 -33.39 -6.01
C GLY A 910 -10.89 -33.43 -5.52
N ARG A 911 -9.97 -32.83 -6.28
CA ARG A 911 -8.56 -32.63 -5.90
C ARG A 911 -8.21 -31.15 -5.90
N PRO A 912 -7.27 -30.73 -5.05
CA PRO A 912 -6.73 -29.38 -5.09
C PRO A 912 -6.24 -28.97 -6.47
N GLY A 913 -6.56 -27.73 -6.85
CA GLY A 913 -6.00 -27.04 -8.00
C GLY A 913 -4.47 -26.96 -7.95
N ARG A 914 -3.81 -26.81 -9.11
CA ARG A 914 -2.40 -26.33 -9.15
C ARG A 914 -2.36 -24.82 -8.91
N GLU A 915 -1.28 -24.31 -8.32
CA GLU A 915 -1.06 -22.90 -7.90
C GLU A 915 -1.51 -21.81 -8.90
N ARG A 916 -1.51 -22.09 -10.22
CA ARG A 916 -1.75 -21.08 -11.26
C ARG A 916 -3.21 -20.93 -11.72
N ALA A 917 -4.12 -21.83 -11.33
CA ALA A 917 -5.45 -21.90 -11.94
C ALA A 917 -6.53 -21.07 -11.19
N GLY A 918 -6.29 -20.71 -9.91
CA GLY A 918 -7.26 -19.99 -9.08
C GLY A 918 -8.39 -20.85 -8.51
N ALA A 919 -9.38 -20.22 -7.88
CA ALA A 919 -10.50 -20.88 -7.19
C ALA A 919 -11.46 -21.61 -8.14
N GLY A 920 -11.94 -22.79 -7.75
CA GLY A 920 -13.08 -23.43 -8.38
C GLY A 920 -12.75 -24.50 -9.43
N CYS A 921 -13.81 -25.12 -9.95
CA CYS A 921 -13.79 -26.14 -10.98
C CYS A 921 -13.69 -25.47 -12.36
N PHE A 922 -12.71 -25.88 -13.16
CA PHE A 922 -12.50 -25.42 -14.54
C PHE A 922 -13.28 -26.26 -15.54
N GLY A 923 -13.62 -25.66 -16.68
CA GLY A 923 -14.20 -26.42 -17.78
C GLY A 923 -15.67 -26.76 -17.60
N LEU A 924 -16.39 -26.00 -16.76
CA LEU A 924 -17.84 -26.16 -16.63
C LEU A 924 -18.53 -25.58 -17.87
N SER A 925 -19.35 -26.40 -18.53
CA SER A 925 -20.30 -25.90 -19.53
C SER A 925 -21.38 -25.04 -18.86
N TRP A 926 -22.17 -24.32 -19.66
CA TRP A 926 -23.35 -23.62 -19.14
C TRP A 926 -24.28 -24.59 -18.43
N ALA A 927 -24.56 -25.73 -19.08
CA ALA A 927 -25.43 -26.76 -18.55
C ALA A 927 -24.90 -27.32 -17.21
N ASP A 928 -23.59 -27.52 -17.06
CA ASP A 928 -23.02 -28.00 -15.81
C ASP A 928 -23.27 -27.02 -14.65
N GLY A 929 -22.97 -25.74 -14.86
CA GLY A 929 -23.14 -24.70 -13.85
C GLY A 929 -24.61 -24.44 -13.51
N ALA A 930 -25.45 -24.28 -14.54
CA ALA A 930 -26.89 -24.06 -14.36
C ALA A 930 -27.58 -25.25 -13.69
N THR A 931 -27.25 -26.49 -14.08
CA THR A 931 -27.81 -27.67 -13.42
C THR A 931 -27.34 -27.79 -11.98
N PHE A 932 -26.07 -27.51 -11.68
CA PHE A 932 -25.58 -27.46 -10.29
C PHE A 932 -26.37 -26.44 -9.47
N ALA A 933 -26.61 -25.25 -10.02
CA ALA A 933 -27.39 -24.21 -9.36
C ALA A 933 -28.82 -24.65 -9.09
N SER A 934 -29.50 -25.23 -10.09
CA SER A 934 -30.87 -25.72 -9.92
C SER A 934 -30.95 -26.81 -8.83
N TRP A 935 -29.97 -27.72 -8.86
CA TRP A 935 -29.86 -28.81 -7.90
C TRP A 935 -29.55 -28.34 -6.48
N ALA A 936 -28.78 -27.26 -6.34
CA ALA A 936 -28.46 -26.63 -5.06
C ALA A 936 -29.53 -25.65 -4.56
N GLY A 937 -30.59 -25.39 -5.33
CA GLY A 937 -31.57 -24.35 -4.99
C GLY A 937 -31.03 -22.92 -5.14
N LEU A 938 -30.04 -22.70 -6.00
CA LEU A 938 -29.52 -21.37 -6.36
C LEU A 938 -30.07 -20.96 -7.73
N ARG A 939 -29.67 -19.79 -8.22
CA ARG A 939 -29.90 -19.33 -9.59
C ARG A 939 -28.63 -18.72 -10.20
N PRO A 940 -28.55 -18.61 -11.54
CA PRO A 940 -27.53 -17.79 -12.19
C PRO A 940 -27.60 -16.33 -11.74
N MET A 941 -26.44 -15.69 -11.68
CA MET A 941 -26.31 -14.24 -11.44
C MET A 941 -26.62 -13.46 -12.72
N THR A 942 -27.22 -12.28 -12.61
CA THR A 942 -27.29 -11.34 -13.76
C THR A 942 -26.03 -10.51 -13.89
N GLU A 943 -25.76 -9.95 -15.08
CA GLU A 943 -24.58 -9.09 -15.25
C GLU A 943 -24.68 -7.76 -14.47
N LEU A 944 -25.90 -7.34 -14.13
CA LEU A 944 -26.16 -6.19 -13.26
C LEU A 944 -25.81 -6.53 -11.80
N GLU A 945 -26.26 -7.70 -11.33
CA GLU A 945 -25.89 -8.24 -10.02
C GLU A 945 -24.38 -8.47 -9.89
N LEU A 946 -23.70 -8.88 -10.97
CA LEU A 946 -22.25 -9.02 -11.01
C LEU A 946 -21.56 -7.68 -10.74
N GLU A 947 -21.98 -6.61 -11.42
CA GLU A 947 -21.40 -5.28 -11.19
C GLU A 947 -21.64 -4.81 -9.74
N LYS A 948 -22.83 -5.04 -9.16
CA LYS A 948 -23.07 -4.72 -7.74
C LYS A 948 -22.27 -5.61 -6.78
N ALA A 949 -22.17 -6.90 -7.06
CA ALA A 949 -21.44 -7.87 -6.25
C ALA A 949 -19.95 -7.55 -6.20
N VAL A 950 -19.39 -6.94 -7.25
CA VAL A 950 -17.99 -6.50 -7.23
C VAL A 950 -17.89 -5.06 -6.71
N ARG A 951 -18.59 -4.10 -7.31
CA ARG A 951 -18.45 -2.66 -7.02
C ARG A 951 -19.05 -2.24 -5.67
N GLY A 952 -20.22 -2.78 -5.33
CA GLY A 952 -20.99 -2.31 -4.18
C GLY A 952 -21.46 -0.85 -4.35
N PRO A 953 -21.49 -0.05 -3.28
CA PRO A 953 -21.92 1.35 -3.33
C PRO A 953 -20.81 2.30 -3.83
N ARG A 954 -19.61 1.78 -4.15
CA ARG A 954 -18.46 2.58 -4.59
C ARG A 954 -18.79 3.38 -5.84
N ASP A 955 -18.25 4.60 -5.88
CA ASP A 955 -18.23 5.38 -7.11
C ASP A 955 -17.43 4.62 -8.19
N PRO A 956 -17.91 4.60 -9.44
CA PRO A 956 -17.20 3.93 -10.51
C PRO A 956 -15.86 4.60 -10.81
N ILE A 957 -14.84 3.76 -11.02
CA ILE A 957 -13.49 4.20 -11.41
C ILE A 957 -13.28 3.74 -12.84
N ALA A 958 -12.86 4.64 -13.73
CA ALA A 958 -12.53 4.29 -15.11
C ALA A 958 -11.56 3.11 -15.19
N ASP A 959 -11.86 2.13 -16.04
CA ASP A 959 -11.09 0.91 -16.25
C ASP A 959 -10.98 0.03 -14.98
N GLU A 960 -12.08 -0.04 -14.20
CA GLU A 960 -12.09 -0.69 -12.89
C GLU A 960 -11.62 -2.15 -12.92
N VAL A 961 -10.63 -2.42 -12.07
CA VAL A 961 -10.11 -3.76 -11.72
C VAL A 961 -9.92 -3.84 -10.21
N GLY A 962 -10.16 -5.01 -9.60
CA GLY A 962 -9.89 -5.21 -8.17
C GLY A 962 -10.85 -6.18 -7.49
N PRO A 963 -10.70 -6.34 -6.15
CA PRO A 963 -11.55 -7.21 -5.36
C PRO A 963 -12.97 -6.71 -5.22
N SER A 964 -13.87 -7.64 -4.89
CA SER A 964 -15.25 -7.33 -4.51
C SER A 964 -15.27 -6.49 -3.23
N TYR A 965 -16.10 -5.44 -3.23
CA TYR A 965 -16.40 -4.61 -2.05
C TYR A 965 -16.96 -5.44 -0.88
N TRP A 966 -17.77 -6.45 -1.20
CA TRP A 966 -18.45 -7.29 -0.22
C TRP A 966 -17.59 -8.46 0.28
N GLY A 967 -16.35 -8.61 -0.19
CA GLY A 967 -15.49 -9.74 0.16
C GLY A 967 -15.84 -11.04 -0.56
N ILE A 968 -16.48 -10.96 -1.73
CA ILE A 968 -16.63 -12.11 -2.65
C ILE A 968 -15.26 -12.40 -3.28
N SER A 969 -14.78 -13.62 -3.10
CA SER A 969 -13.43 -14.04 -3.52
C SER A 969 -13.41 -14.46 -4.98
N GLY A 970 -12.23 -14.42 -5.63
CA GLY A 970 -12.05 -14.79 -7.03
C GLY A 970 -12.25 -13.64 -8.02
N PHE A 971 -12.40 -12.41 -7.52
CA PHE A 971 -12.21 -11.16 -8.27
C PHE A 971 -10.93 -10.52 -7.74
N GLY A 972 -9.84 -10.55 -8.51
CA GLY A 972 -8.53 -10.15 -8.00
C GLY A 972 -7.64 -9.63 -9.12
N GLY A 973 -8.00 -8.48 -9.68
CA GLY A 973 -7.32 -7.89 -10.84
C GLY A 973 -6.07 -7.06 -10.52
N HIS A 974 -5.23 -7.48 -9.57
CA HIS A 974 -3.98 -6.77 -9.26
C HIS A 974 -2.75 -7.32 -9.98
N ASP A 975 -2.90 -8.42 -10.72
CA ASP A 975 -1.79 -9.17 -11.27
C ASP A 975 -1.88 -9.19 -12.81
N TRP A 976 -0.80 -8.78 -13.49
CA TRP A 976 -0.65 -8.90 -14.95
C TRP A 976 -0.72 -10.38 -15.40
N ASP A 977 -0.46 -11.32 -14.47
CA ASP A 977 -0.53 -12.76 -14.67
C ASP A 977 -1.82 -13.41 -14.14
N ALA A 978 -2.65 -12.75 -13.32
CA ALA A 978 -3.92 -13.32 -12.83
C ALA A 978 -4.80 -13.75 -13.99
N PHE A 979 -4.84 -12.98 -15.08
CA PHE A 979 -5.66 -13.32 -16.24
C PHE A 979 -4.94 -14.20 -17.27
N LYS A 980 -3.63 -14.43 -17.13
CA LYS A 980 -2.85 -15.31 -18.02
C LYS A 980 -2.81 -16.77 -17.54
N GLY A 981 -3.21 -17.02 -16.28
CA GLY A 981 -3.26 -18.36 -15.68
C GLY A 981 -4.54 -18.69 -14.90
N ASP A 982 -5.20 -17.71 -14.28
CA ASP A 982 -6.47 -17.87 -13.56
C ASP A 982 -7.62 -17.28 -14.40
N PRO A 983 -8.33 -18.12 -15.16
CA PRO A 983 -9.41 -17.64 -15.98
C PRO A 983 -10.63 -17.32 -15.10
N GLN A 984 -10.78 -16.05 -14.74
CA GLN A 984 -11.88 -15.52 -13.92
C GLN A 984 -13.15 -15.20 -14.75
N SER A 985 -13.50 -16.06 -15.73
CA SER A 985 -14.68 -15.81 -16.57
C SER A 985 -15.94 -16.18 -15.80
N GLU A 986 -16.72 -15.16 -15.43
CA GLU A 986 -18.04 -15.34 -14.85
C GLU A 986 -19.07 -15.52 -15.96
N ARG A 987 -20.09 -16.32 -15.66
CA ARG A 987 -21.14 -16.70 -16.61
C ARG A 987 -22.49 -16.14 -16.19
N PRO A 988 -22.74 -14.83 -16.35
CA PRO A 988 -24.03 -14.25 -15.98
C PRO A 988 -25.09 -14.44 -17.06
N VAL A 989 -26.34 -14.30 -16.66
CA VAL A 989 -27.44 -13.98 -17.58
C VAL A 989 -27.30 -12.52 -17.98
N THR A 990 -27.40 -12.22 -19.28
CA THR A 990 -27.19 -10.86 -19.79
C THR A 990 -28.48 -10.14 -20.09
N ALA A 991 -28.44 -8.81 -20.00
CA ALA A 991 -29.47 -7.90 -20.49
C ALA A 991 -29.45 -7.85 -22.03
N THR A 992 -29.66 -9.00 -22.67
CA THR A 992 -29.92 -9.15 -24.11
C THR A 992 -31.36 -9.61 -24.31
N ALA A 993 -31.96 -9.39 -25.46
CA ALA A 993 -33.39 -9.73 -25.67
C ALA A 993 -33.76 -11.18 -25.25
N PRO A 994 -32.95 -12.22 -25.51
CA PRO A 994 -33.22 -13.57 -24.98
C PRO A 994 -33.01 -13.67 -23.46
N GLY A 995 -31.99 -13.02 -22.91
CA GLY A 995 -31.68 -13.06 -21.47
C GLY A 995 -32.69 -12.31 -20.60
N LEU A 996 -33.39 -11.30 -21.13
CA LEU A 996 -34.46 -10.58 -20.43
C LEU A 996 -35.70 -11.45 -20.13
N ARG A 997 -35.78 -12.68 -20.66
CA ARG A 997 -36.81 -13.66 -20.28
C ARG A 997 -36.59 -14.21 -18.86
N PHE A 998 -35.37 -14.11 -18.33
CA PHE A 998 -35.01 -14.56 -17.00
C PHE A 998 -35.70 -13.71 -15.94
N LYS A 999 -36.50 -14.37 -15.10
CA LYS A 999 -37.27 -13.73 -14.03
C LYS A 999 -36.63 -13.89 -12.65
N GLY A 1000 -35.43 -14.48 -12.60
CA GLY A 1000 -34.74 -14.75 -11.35
C GLY A 1000 -35.38 -15.83 -10.51
N THR A 1001 -36.10 -16.79 -11.11
CA THR A 1001 -36.60 -17.96 -10.36
C THR A 1001 -35.42 -18.77 -9.82
N HIS A 1002 -35.63 -19.47 -8.70
CA HIS A 1002 -34.60 -20.33 -8.11
C HIS A 1002 -34.77 -21.79 -8.50
N GLY A 1003 -33.66 -22.52 -8.43
CA GLY A 1003 -33.67 -23.98 -8.46
C GLY A 1003 -34.62 -24.58 -7.42
N LEU A 1004 -35.27 -25.67 -7.79
CA LEU A 1004 -36.17 -26.41 -6.90
C LEU A 1004 -35.50 -27.66 -6.30
N GLY A 1005 -34.17 -27.69 -6.31
CA GLY A 1005 -33.38 -28.82 -5.82
C GLY A 1005 -33.32 -30.01 -6.78
N THR A 1006 -33.67 -29.81 -8.05
CA THR A 1006 -33.66 -30.82 -9.12
C THR A 1006 -32.63 -30.48 -10.19
N THR A 1007 -32.35 -31.41 -11.09
CA THR A 1007 -31.45 -31.15 -12.24
C THR A 1007 -32.15 -30.43 -13.40
N SER A 1008 -33.48 -30.29 -13.34
CA SER A 1008 -34.25 -29.56 -14.35
C SER A 1008 -34.05 -28.06 -14.19
N LEU A 1009 -33.77 -27.36 -15.28
CA LEU A 1009 -33.67 -25.90 -15.27
C LEU A 1009 -35.08 -25.29 -15.30
N PRO A 1010 -35.36 -24.24 -14.51
CA PRO A 1010 -36.58 -23.45 -14.67
C PRO A 1010 -36.73 -22.90 -16.09
N ALA A 1011 -37.99 -22.73 -16.54
CA ALA A 1011 -38.30 -22.38 -17.92
C ALA A 1011 -37.85 -20.96 -18.33
N ASP A 1012 -37.70 -20.05 -17.37
CA ASP A 1012 -37.20 -18.69 -17.61
C ASP A 1012 -35.67 -18.60 -17.67
N TRP A 1013 -34.95 -19.66 -17.31
CA TRP A 1013 -33.48 -19.66 -17.38
C TRP A 1013 -33.00 -19.87 -18.83
N PRO A 1014 -31.83 -19.34 -19.21
CA PRO A 1014 -31.11 -19.84 -20.37
C PRO A 1014 -30.91 -21.36 -20.24
N GLN A 1015 -31.31 -22.09 -21.29
CA GLN A 1015 -31.28 -23.55 -21.29
C GLN A 1015 -29.86 -24.04 -21.65
N ALA A 1016 -29.69 -25.33 -21.97
CA ALA A 1016 -28.37 -25.92 -22.24
C ALA A 1016 -27.63 -25.25 -23.41
N ASP A 1017 -28.33 -24.58 -24.32
CA ASP A 1017 -27.80 -23.78 -25.43
C ASP A 1017 -27.16 -22.44 -24.99
N ALA A 1018 -27.29 -22.10 -23.71
CA ALA A 1018 -26.77 -20.87 -23.12
C ALA A 1018 -27.37 -19.57 -23.72
N VAL A 1019 -28.47 -19.66 -24.47
CA VAL A 1019 -29.09 -18.50 -25.15
C VAL A 1019 -29.66 -17.52 -24.13
N GLY A 1020 -29.13 -16.30 -24.12
CA GLY A 1020 -29.45 -15.26 -23.12
C GLY A 1020 -28.42 -15.17 -21.98
N SER A 1021 -27.46 -16.10 -21.92
CA SER A 1021 -26.28 -16.00 -21.06
C SER A 1021 -25.07 -15.44 -21.82
N ALA A 1022 -24.02 -15.10 -21.08
CA ALA A 1022 -22.76 -14.72 -21.67
C ALA A 1022 -21.55 -14.86 -20.73
N LEU A 1023 -20.46 -14.20 -21.11
CA LEU A 1023 -19.22 -14.13 -20.35
C LEU A 1023 -18.94 -12.68 -19.94
N ARG A 1024 -18.55 -12.51 -18.68
CA ARG A 1024 -17.96 -11.28 -18.14
C ARG A 1024 -16.63 -11.64 -17.49
N CYS A 1025 -15.72 -10.68 -17.38
CA CYS A 1025 -14.39 -10.89 -16.81
C CYS A 1025 -13.54 -11.97 -17.55
N SER A 1026 -13.63 -12.08 -18.89
CA SER A 1026 -12.91 -13.08 -19.70
C SER A 1026 -11.63 -12.58 -20.39
N HIS A 1027 -10.75 -13.51 -20.79
CA HIS A 1027 -9.43 -13.26 -21.41
C HIS A 1027 -9.41 -13.66 -22.90
N TYR A 1028 -9.37 -12.69 -23.84
CA TYR A 1028 -9.19 -12.97 -25.29
C TYR A 1028 -8.51 -11.83 -26.07
N SER A 1029 -7.65 -12.17 -27.03
CA SER A 1029 -7.03 -11.23 -27.99
C SER A 1029 -7.98 -10.76 -29.10
N SER A 1030 -7.65 -9.63 -29.74
CA SER A 1030 -8.31 -9.06 -30.94
C SER A 1030 -8.50 -10.07 -32.08
N THR A 1031 -7.58 -11.03 -32.23
CA THR A 1031 -7.62 -12.11 -33.24
C THR A 1031 -8.78 -13.09 -33.03
N ASN A 1032 -9.24 -13.30 -31.79
CA ASN A 1032 -10.43 -14.12 -31.51
C ASN A 1032 -11.72 -13.41 -31.91
N LEU A 1033 -11.72 -12.08 -31.91
CA LEU A 1033 -12.85 -11.26 -32.37
C LEU A 1033 -13.09 -11.41 -33.87
N GLU A 1034 -12.03 -11.53 -34.67
CA GLU A 1034 -12.14 -11.65 -36.13
C GLU A 1034 -12.59 -13.05 -36.57
N ARG A 1035 -12.18 -14.09 -35.83
CA ARG A 1035 -12.64 -15.47 -36.06
C ARG A 1035 -14.14 -15.63 -35.76
N LEU A 1036 -14.63 -15.02 -34.66
CA LEU A 1036 -16.07 -14.99 -34.31
C LEU A 1036 -16.92 -14.17 -35.29
N ARG A 1037 -16.31 -13.28 -36.07
CA ARG A 1037 -16.96 -12.56 -37.19
C ARG A 1037 -17.06 -13.38 -38.48
N GLY A 1038 -16.59 -14.64 -38.48
CA GLY A 1038 -16.62 -15.52 -39.66
C GLY A 1038 -15.61 -15.15 -40.75
N LEU A 1039 -14.59 -14.35 -40.42
CA LEU A 1039 -13.64 -13.80 -41.40
C LEU A 1039 -12.42 -14.71 -41.64
N VAL A 1040 -12.28 -15.84 -40.91
CA VAL A 1040 -11.17 -16.80 -41.04
C VAL A 1040 -11.66 -18.24 -40.76
N GLU A 1041 -11.23 -19.23 -41.56
CA GLU A 1041 -11.66 -20.63 -41.44
C GLU A 1041 -11.06 -21.41 -40.22
N PRO A 1042 -11.74 -22.49 -39.73
CA PRO A 1042 -11.17 -23.44 -38.76
C PRO A 1042 -10.45 -24.60 -39.47
N PRO A 1043 -9.32 -25.16 -38.95
CA PRO A 1043 -9.14 -25.55 -37.54
C PRO A 1043 -7.73 -25.27 -36.97
N GLY A 1044 -7.59 -25.34 -35.65
CA GLY A 1044 -6.30 -25.26 -34.95
C GLY A 1044 -6.31 -24.19 -33.86
N PHE A 1045 -6.00 -24.62 -32.64
CA PHE A 1045 -5.78 -23.76 -31.48
C PHE A 1045 -4.28 -23.51 -31.38
N PHE A 1046 -3.88 -22.24 -31.44
CA PHE A 1046 -2.47 -21.87 -31.41
C PHE A 1046 -1.90 -22.03 -29.99
N GLN A 1047 -0.66 -22.53 -29.91
CA GLN A 1047 0.13 -22.55 -28.68
C GLN A 1047 0.43 -21.11 -28.20
N PRO A 1048 0.55 -20.87 -26.89
CA PRO A 1048 0.90 -19.55 -26.33
C PRO A 1048 2.40 -19.19 -26.51
N THR A 1049 3.10 -19.79 -27.46
CA THR A 1049 4.56 -19.63 -27.62
C THR A 1049 4.95 -18.49 -28.57
N SER A 1050 4.00 -17.81 -29.22
CA SER A 1050 4.31 -16.68 -30.11
C SER A 1050 3.34 -15.50 -30.02
N ILE A 1051 2.60 -15.35 -28.91
CA ILE A 1051 1.81 -14.14 -28.68
C ILE A 1051 2.77 -13.08 -28.14
N THR A 1052 3.08 -12.07 -28.95
CA THR A 1052 3.85 -10.91 -28.53
C THR A 1052 3.15 -10.23 -27.34
N PHE A 1053 3.91 -9.97 -26.28
CA PHE A 1053 3.46 -9.56 -24.94
C PHE A 1053 2.74 -8.18 -24.87
N VAL A 1054 2.39 -7.57 -26.01
CA VAL A 1054 2.19 -6.11 -26.15
C VAL A 1054 0.73 -5.71 -26.42
N GLU A 1055 -0.19 -6.64 -26.70
CA GLU A 1055 -1.52 -6.29 -27.26
C GLU A 1055 -2.76 -6.72 -26.46
N LEU A 1056 -2.65 -7.15 -25.19
CA LEU A 1056 -3.85 -7.50 -24.42
C LEU A 1056 -4.34 -6.31 -23.57
N PRO A 1057 -5.49 -5.67 -23.88
CA PRO A 1057 -6.16 -4.80 -22.93
C PRO A 1057 -6.53 -5.63 -21.69
N ARG A 1058 -6.26 -5.08 -20.50
CA ARG A 1058 -6.62 -5.72 -19.22
C ARG A 1058 -8.12 -6.05 -19.23
N THR A 1059 -8.49 -7.26 -18.79
CA THR A 1059 -9.89 -7.61 -18.56
C THR A 1059 -10.46 -6.74 -17.44
N ARG A 1060 -11.39 -5.83 -17.77
CA ARG A 1060 -12.00 -4.88 -16.83
C ARG A 1060 -13.37 -5.39 -16.39
N LEU A 1061 -13.79 -5.04 -15.17
CA LEU A 1061 -15.07 -5.48 -14.60
C LEU A 1061 -16.25 -5.14 -15.53
N SER A 1062 -16.25 -3.92 -16.09
CA SER A 1062 -17.31 -3.42 -16.95
C SER A 1062 -17.14 -3.77 -18.44
N ASP A 1063 -16.14 -4.59 -18.82
CA ASP A 1063 -16.06 -5.13 -20.17
C ASP A 1063 -17.24 -6.09 -20.43
N ARG A 1064 -17.97 -5.84 -21.52
CA ARG A 1064 -19.17 -6.56 -21.95
C ARG A 1064 -18.99 -7.24 -23.32
N LEU A 1065 -17.76 -7.38 -23.80
CA LEU A 1065 -17.39 -7.84 -25.15
C LEU A 1065 -18.10 -9.11 -25.66
N PHE A 1066 -18.49 -10.01 -24.76
CA PHE A 1066 -19.14 -11.28 -25.11
C PHE A 1066 -20.61 -11.37 -24.71
N ALA A 1067 -21.24 -10.28 -24.27
CA ALA A 1067 -22.66 -10.33 -23.94
C ALA A 1067 -23.50 -10.66 -25.18
N GLY A 1068 -24.22 -11.79 -25.10
CA GLY A 1068 -25.05 -12.32 -26.19
C GLY A 1068 -24.38 -13.35 -27.09
N VAL A 1069 -23.12 -13.75 -26.85
CA VAL A 1069 -22.42 -14.77 -27.68
C VAL A 1069 -22.95 -16.19 -27.47
N ALA A 1070 -23.65 -16.46 -26.36
CA ALA A 1070 -24.22 -17.77 -26.01
C ALA A 1070 -23.22 -18.93 -26.25
N ASP A 1071 -22.32 -19.15 -25.29
CA ASP A 1071 -21.29 -20.18 -25.38
C ASP A 1071 -21.67 -21.43 -24.54
N PRO A 1072 -22.28 -22.48 -25.10
CA PRO A 1072 -22.67 -23.65 -24.32
C PRO A 1072 -21.47 -24.52 -23.90
N GLU A 1073 -20.26 -24.28 -24.41
CA GLU A 1073 -19.17 -25.24 -24.38
C GLU A 1073 -18.35 -25.26 -23.07
N ARG A 1074 -17.58 -26.34 -22.93
CA ARG A 1074 -16.60 -26.55 -21.84
C ARG A 1074 -15.26 -25.93 -22.25
N LEU A 1075 -14.97 -24.71 -21.79
CA LEU A 1075 -13.66 -24.09 -21.98
C LEU A 1075 -12.90 -24.06 -20.65
N TRP A 1076 -11.57 -24.23 -20.74
CA TRP A 1076 -10.67 -24.21 -19.58
C TRP A 1076 -10.85 -22.96 -18.71
N SER A 1077 -11.37 -21.88 -19.30
CA SER A 1077 -11.59 -20.60 -18.66
C SER A 1077 -12.94 -20.40 -17.98
N HIS A 1078 -13.88 -21.32 -18.15
CA HIS A 1078 -15.23 -21.19 -17.64
C HIS A 1078 -15.32 -21.63 -16.17
N LYS A 1079 -15.73 -20.68 -15.34
CA LYS A 1079 -16.10 -20.90 -13.94
C LYS A 1079 -17.55 -20.49 -13.71
N TRP A 1080 -18.07 -20.77 -12.52
CA TRP A 1080 -19.49 -20.54 -12.25
C TRP A 1080 -19.76 -20.19 -10.78
N ARG A 1081 -20.64 -19.21 -10.54
CA ARG A 1081 -21.22 -18.89 -9.23
C ARG A 1081 -22.74 -18.81 -9.32
N GLY A 1082 -23.38 -19.29 -8.27
CA GLY A 1082 -24.80 -19.10 -8.04
C GLY A 1082 -25.06 -17.95 -7.08
N VAL A 1083 -26.27 -17.41 -7.19
CA VAL A 1083 -26.84 -16.45 -6.24
C VAL A 1083 -28.20 -16.95 -5.77
N ARG A 1084 -28.72 -16.33 -4.72
CA ARG A 1084 -30.10 -16.52 -4.27
C ARG A 1084 -30.63 -15.22 -3.70
N THR A 1085 -31.85 -14.84 -4.07
CA THR A 1085 -32.50 -13.63 -3.56
C THR A 1085 -32.61 -13.70 -2.04
N ALA A 1086 -32.31 -12.60 -1.36
CA ALA A 1086 -32.35 -12.58 0.10
C ALA A 1086 -33.81 -12.41 0.57
N PRO A 1087 -34.24 -13.15 1.61
CA PRO A 1087 -35.54 -12.93 2.22
C PRO A 1087 -35.67 -11.53 2.84
N ASN A 1088 -36.89 -11.03 2.99
CA ASN A 1088 -37.13 -9.76 3.64
C ASN A 1088 -36.73 -9.80 5.13
N GLY A 1089 -36.20 -8.70 5.65
CA GLY A 1089 -35.87 -8.56 7.09
C GLY A 1089 -34.62 -9.31 7.56
N VAL A 1090 -33.79 -9.84 6.64
CA VAL A 1090 -32.54 -10.57 6.96
C VAL A 1090 -31.29 -9.72 6.83
N GLY A 1091 -31.45 -8.41 6.64
CA GLY A 1091 -30.35 -7.44 6.64
C GLY A 1091 -29.53 -7.47 7.95
N PRO A 1092 -28.40 -6.76 7.97
CA PRO A 1092 -27.58 -6.57 9.16
C PRO A 1092 -28.36 -6.12 10.39
#